data_AF-A0A8J3S1R4-F1
#
_entry.id   AF-A0A8J3S1R4-F1
#
_cell.length_a   1.000
_cell.length_b   1.000
_cell.length_c   1.000
_cell.angle_alpha   90.00
_cell.angle_beta   90.00
_cell.angle_gamma   90.00
#
_symmetry.space_group_name_H-M   'P 1'
#
loop_
_entity.id
_entity.type
_entity.pdbx_description
1 polymer ?
#
loop_
_entity_poly.entity_id
_entity_poly.type
_entity_poly.pdbx_seq_one_letter_code
_entity_poly.pdbx_strand_id
1 'polypeptide(L)'
;MTQGVTLVTMGDMLRLRWILVLSLALTPMVLTPAAHATEVRQICRVTFEITIGQDGLRDDSEERISLGGQEFLFEDPDGDGVLDENRDGAVDEAPVHRGGTGDIAGAAFRWNGRLADCVSSEALLDGFTLSHRSPSDDISADNWNLQALKIIDRADGVILVDLTSRGPAEPCVAGDPRPPGDPVFRFCKNAHQTFNTNQGRPDADTDGDGLTDRVELRGIPKPDDTLDTWLPDHGSDPCRKTLAVEIDWLADGTVSDRPDPAALAEARHMFDTAPIEAAAGCPYGTGGTGIQLLIDESNEITVSPEQRRRPLLGRGDQERDWDFTAYRTANFPAWRQGFFFYNLWGYRHNGTTSGGSSGHGPKDNDFVVTLGVWKKKSVRTQSATFVHELGHALALRHGGMQDEPNFKPNYLSVMNYRYATIGLPDWSAWREALDRIPQGTDFVPEQVLESVSTIDYSRDVLRPLFREEDPPYALNESAGVGGGTDTVVAWWDDKAVLHVGPANGPLDWDWSGKGTADPDPAHRTHADLLSGFQECIGPEDPSPGGTRNGLDTPVHPDDIAVSVRNRGTVILSGPDGVCDSPVTAGDTSRSVRDYPREKKYGREGEWTFGILGFDDWAAVKFRIGVSPDAGQPLPEPGEPAMTEEERDRTVGELVDALLAAEAPALSPTPRWAYAYMDRATVAEAPIGVVTELTPIGQWSTGGTGATVTHTGTGAYEVRLPGVASARGIAHVTAYRTVYRGRTCAVTGFEPSGADELVRVQCRDQAGEPVDWWFTVLFTAPSATGHPYATIQHSGSPTAPGTYNSDGRVNRVLHDGTGRYRAVIPGGSFTRGTGHIKLTPYGTTAARCAARPGEAAGDTLEIGVSCYAIATGRPVDARWLLSYADGGGAAAYTRVTGGPAVDPVHSYSVTGETPGVERLGIGWYRVTWERAGRLFGSAQITSMAADGNYCHLGGVFDYGAPPRVSIDVYCHTPEGMRADSEFGVAYLRRPA
;
A
#
# COMPACT_ATOMS: atom_id res chain seq x y z
N MET A 1 -5.47 -58.38 40.12
CA MET A 1 -4.87 -57.28 40.91
C MET A 1 -4.81 -56.07 40.00
N THR A 2 -5.69 -55.10 40.28
CA THR A 2 -5.63 -53.64 39.98
C THR A 2 -4.90 -53.21 38.70
N GLN A 3 -5.65 -52.97 37.61
CA GLN A 3 -6.08 -51.65 37.06
C GLN A 3 -4.90 -50.81 36.53
N GLY A 4 -4.84 -50.32 35.29
CA GLY A 4 -5.83 -50.19 34.22
C GLY A 4 -5.41 -48.95 33.40
N VAL A 5 -5.15 -49.15 32.10
CA VAL A 5 -4.88 -48.10 31.11
C VAL A 5 -6.04 -47.09 31.10
N THR A 6 -5.79 -45.77 30.99
CA THR A 6 -6.21 -44.86 29.89
C THR A 6 -5.98 -43.35 30.24
N LEU A 7 -5.31 -42.64 29.32
CA LEU A 7 -5.39 -41.21 28.90
C LEU A 7 -5.27 -40.05 29.93
N VAL A 8 -4.20 -39.25 29.76
CA VAL A 8 -4.14 -37.82 30.12
C VAL A 8 -3.68 -37.02 28.89
N THR A 9 -4.34 -35.88 28.72
CA THR A 9 -4.44 -34.96 27.58
C THR A 9 -3.20 -34.08 27.35
N MET A 10 -3.07 -33.62 26.10
CA MET A 10 -2.11 -32.59 25.64
C MET A 10 -2.24 -31.27 26.43
N GLY A 11 -1.12 -30.80 26.96
CA GLY A 11 -0.94 -29.48 27.54
C GLY A 11 0.54 -29.23 27.82
N ASP A 12 1.10 -28.19 27.19
CA ASP A 12 2.37 -27.51 27.50
C ASP A 12 3.71 -28.24 27.26
N MET A 13 4.19 -28.18 26.01
CA MET A 13 5.62 -28.21 25.67
C MET A 13 5.95 -27.01 24.77
N LEU A 14 6.49 -25.91 25.32
CA LEU A 14 7.37 -24.97 24.60
C LEU A 14 7.93 -23.89 25.55
N ARG A 15 8.89 -24.27 26.41
CA ARG A 15 9.92 -23.35 26.94
C ARG A 15 11.20 -24.15 27.24
N LEU A 16 12.34 -23.51 26.95
CA LEU A 16 13.75 -23.92 27.13
C LEU A 16 14.39 -24.77 26.02
N ARG A 17 15.20 -24.10 25.19
CA ARG A 17 16.61 -24.44 24.96
C ARG A 17 17.34 -23.28 24.25
N TRP A 18 17.95 -22.42 25.05
CA TRP A 18 19.05 -21.53 24.67
C TRP A 18 20.23 -21.83 25.61
N ILE A 19 21.45 -21.56 25.13
CA ILE A 19 22.79 -21.66 25.77
C ILE A 19 23.58 -22.93 25.39
N LEU A 20 24.40 -22.80 24.34
CA LEU A 20 25.79 -23.28 24.35
C LEU A 20 26.63 -22.41 23.40
N VAL A 21 27.65 -21.73 23.93
CA VAL A 21 28.67 -20.97 23.18
C VAL A 21 30.04 -21.51 23.58
N LEU A 22 31.00 -21.37 22.64
CA LEU A 22 32.46 -21.52 22.71
C LEU A 22 33.02 -22.94 22.52
N SER A 23 33.45 -23.24 21.29
CA SER A 23 34.88 -23.17 20.91
C SER A 23 35.10 -23.78 19.53
N LEU A 24 35.30 -22.96 18.50
CA LEU A 24 35.93 -23.40 17.24
C LEU A 24 36.85 -22.29 16.71
N ALA A 25 37.96 -22.76 16.14
CA ALA A 25 39.23 -22.07 16.00
C ALA A 25 39.20 -20.90 14.99
N LEU A 26 40.01 -19.88 15.30
CA LEU A 26 40.49 -18.91 14.32
C LEU A 26 41.30 -19.63 13.23
N THR A 27 40.71 -19.78 12.06
CA THR A 27 41.41 -19.78 10.78
C THR A 27 41.14 -18.44 10.11
N PRO A 28 42.13 -17.78 9.51
CA PRO A 28 41.87 -16.58 8.73
C PRO A 28 40.98 -17.01 7.57
N MET A 29 39.75 -16.50 7.58
CA MET A 29 38.85 -16.61 6.44
C MET A 29 39.53 -15.80 5.34
N VAL A 30 40.17 -16.49 4.40
CA VAL A 30 40.55 -15.87 3.14
C VAL A 30 39.23 -15.48 2.50
N LEU A 31 38.91 -14.18 2.54
CA LEU A 31 37.88 -13.60 1.69
C LEU A 31 38.21 -14.02 0.26
N THR A 32 37.36 -14.86 -0.32
CA THR A 32 37.33 -15.08 -1.77
C THR A 32 37.00 -13.75 -2.44
N PRO A 33 37.65 -13.40 -3.57
CA PRO A 33 37.26 -12.22 -4.33
C PRO A 33 35.82 -12.36 -4.83
N ALA A 34 35.20 -11.19 -5.00
CA ALA A 34 33.83 -10.89 -5.37
C ALA A 34 33.08 -11.98 -6.14
N ALA A 35 31.86 -12.27 -5.67
CA ALA A 35 30.83 -12.83 -6.53
C ALA A 35 30.38 -11.73 -7.49
N HIS A 36 31.15 -11.53 -8.57
CA HIS A 36 30.56 -11.09 -9.85
C HIS A 36 29.53 -12.14 -10.28
N ALA A 37 28.74 -11.85 -11.33
CA ALA A 37 27.82 -12.77 -12.01
C ALA A 37 28.11 -14.25 -11.72
N THR A 38 27.08 -15.04 -11.38
CA THR A 38 27.16 -16.39 -10.79
C THR A 38 28.24 -17.36 -11.36
N GLU A 39 28.78 -17.14 -12.57
CA GLU A 39 30.13 -17.55 -13.00
C GLU A 39 30.77 -16.48 -13.92
N VAL A 40 32.02 -16.06 -13.68
CA VAL A 40 32.76 -15.16 -14.59
C VAL A 40 33.11 -15.89 -15.88
N ARG A 41 32.64 -15.38 -17.02
CA ARG A 41 32.84 -15.97 -18.35
C ARG A 41 34.33 -16.20 -18.65
N GLN A 42 34.65 -17.38 -19.20
CA GLN A 42 35.99 -17.71 -19.69
C GLN A 42 36.01 -17.68 -21.22
N ILE A 43 36.93 -16.90 -21.78
CA ILE A 43 37.16 -16.80 -23.22
C ILE A 43 38.22 -17.84 -23.60
N CYS A 44 37.83 -18.82 -24.41
CA CYS A 44 38.70 -19.92 -24.82
C CYS A 44 38.96 -19.94 -26.33
N ARG A 45 37.89 -19.82 -27.13
CA ARG A 45 37.93 -19.89 -28.59
C ARG A 45 37.10 -18.76 -29.17
N VAL A 46 37.65 -18.05 -30.15
CA VAL A 46 36.97 -16.92 -30.79
C VAL A 46 37.06 -17.03 -32.30
N THR A 47 36.11 -16.39 -32.97
CA THR A 47 36.18 -16.07 -34.40
C THR A 47 36.48 -14.59 -34.53
N PHE A 48 37.50 -14.25 -35.31
CA PHE A 48 37.79 -12.90 -35.79
C PHE A 48 37.22 -12.75 -37.21
N GLU A 49 36.24 -11.87 -37.39
CA GLU A 49 35.79 -11.41 -38.70
C GLU A 49 36.47 -10.08 -39.02
N ILE A 50 37.40 -10.10 -39.96
CA ILE A 50 38.29 -8.98 -40.28
C ILE A 50 38.02 -8.52 -41.69
N THR A 51 37.68 -7.24 -41.85
CA THR A 51 37.57 -6.61 -43.17
C THR A 51 38.81 -5.80 -43.44
N ILE A 52 39.45 -6.08 -44.58
CA ILE A 52 40.68 -5.44 -45.04
C ILE A 52 40.29 -4.23 -45.90
N GLY A 53 41.02 -3.13 -45.75
CA GLY A 53 40.82 -1.94 -46.57
C GLY A 53 41.38 -2.08 -47.99
N GLN A 54 41.46 -0.95 -48.69
CA GLN A 54 41.86 -0.93 -50.11
C GLN A 54 43.35 -1.22 -50.38
N ASP A 55 44.18 -1.15 -49.33
CA ASP A 55 45.63 -1.38 -49.44
C ASP A 55 45.98 -2.88 -49.48
N GLY A 56 44.99 -3.77 -49.26
CA GLY A 56 45.22 -5.21 -49.17
C GLY A 56 45.91 -5.63 -47.86
N LEU A 57 46.23 -6.91 -47.71
CA LEU A 57 47.06 -7.47 -46.65
C LEU A 57 47.88 -8.57 -47.29
N ARG A 58 49.20 -8.48 -47.22
CA ARG A 58 50.07 -9.37 -47.96
C ARG A 58 50.14 -10.74 -47.30
N ASP A 59 50.29 -11.77 -48.13
CA ASP A 59 50.43 -13.14 -47.66
C ASP A 59 51.73 -13.39 -46.85
N ASP A 60 52.71 -12.49 -46.92
CA ASP A 60 53.96 -12.56 -46.14
C ASP A 60 53.93 -11.76 -44.82
N SER A 61 52.82 -11.07 -44.51
CA SER A 61 52.61 -10.35 -43.26
C SER A 61 52.36 -11.31 -42.10
N GLU A 62 52.89 -10.97 -40.92
CA GLU A 62 52.66 -11.72 -39.67
C GLU A 62 51.67 -10.98 -38.78
N GLU A 63 50.47 -11.54 -38.59
CA GLU A 63 49.47 -11.02 -37.68
C GLU A 63 49.43 -11.82 -36.38
N ARG A 64 49.48 -11.13 -35.25
CA ARG A 64 49.31 -11.72 -33.92
C ARG A 64 48.19 -11.02 -33.19
N ILE A 65 47.38 -11.79 -32.48
CA ILE A 65 46.30 -11.25 -31.64
C ILE A 65 46.47 -11.82 -30.24
N SER A 66 46.32 -10.99 -29.23
CA SER A 66 46.43 -11.38 -27.83
C SER A 66 45.34 -10.78 -26.96
N LEU A 67 45.03 -11.46 -25.86
CA LEU A 67 44.11 -11.03 -24.81
C LEU A 67 44.65 -11.51 -23.45
N GLY A 68 44.59 -10.66 -22.42
CA GLY A 68 45.04 -11.03 -21.06
C GLY A 68 46.49 -11.51 -20.98
N GLY A 69 47.36 -11.02 -21.88
CA GLY A 69 48.78 -11.40 -21.94
C GLY A 69 49.08 -12.73 -22.65
N GLN A 70 48.07 -13.41 -23.23
CA GLN A 70 48.24 -14.62 -24.02
C GLN A 70 47.99 -14.37 -25.51
N GLU A 71 48.81 -14.93 -26.39
CA GLU A 71 48.57 -14.94 -27.84
C GLU A 71 47.55 -16.02 -28.22
N PHE A 72 46.68 -15.70 -29.18
CA PHE A 72 45.81 -16.68 -29.80
C PHE A 72 46.61 -17.58 -30.75
N LEU A 73 46.37 -18.87 -30.66
CA LEU A 73 46.80 -19.87 -31.62
C LEU A 73 45.73 -19.97 -32.71
N PHE A 74 46.07 -19.62 -33.94
CA PHE A 74 45.17 -19.70 -35.09
C PHE A 74 44.99 -21.16 -35.49
N GLU A 75 43.73 -21.58 -35.68
CA GLU A 75 43.37 -22.95 -36.09
C GLU A 75 43.67 -23.21 -37.58
N ASP A 76 43.79 -22.15 -38.37
CA ASP A 76 44.20 -22.12 -39.77
C ASP A 76 45.21 -20.96 -39.90
N PRO A 77 46.49 -21.22 -39.62
CA PRO A 77 47.50 -20.16 -39.56
C PRO A 77 47.96 -19.67 -40.93
N ASP A 78 47.75 -20.43 -42.01
CA ASP A 78 48.08 -20.01 -43.38
C ASP A 78 46.90 -19.39 -44.15
N GLY A 79 45.69 -19.52 -43.61
CA GLY A 79 44.48 -18.84 -44.07
C GLY A 79 43.92 -19.40 -45.38
N ASP A 80 44.34 -20.59 -45.83
CA ASP A 80 43.92 -21.17 -47.10
C ASP A 80 42.48 -21.74 -47.07
N GLY A 81 41.86 -21.75 -45.88
CA GLY A 81 40.51 -22.24 -45.62
C GLY A 81 40.45 -23.74 -45.34
N VAL A 82 41.59 -24.41 -45.21
CA VAL A 82 41.75 -25.83 -44.84
C VAL A 82 42.53 -25.89 -43.52
N LEU A 83 42.08 -26.72 -42.58
CA LEU A 83 42.81 -26.90 -41.33
C LEU A 83 44.12 -27.64 -41.60
N ASP A 84 45.24 -27.06 -41.17
CA ASP A 84 46.53 -27.72 -41.17
C ASP A 84 46.52 -28.87 -40.15
N GLU A 85 46.95 -30.07 -40.56
CA GLU A 85 47.10 -31.21 -39.65
C GLU A 85 48.58 -31.55 -39.46
N ASN A 86 49.00 -31.68 -38.21
CA ASN A 86 50.32 -32.19 -37.89
C ASN A 86 50.40 -33.72 -38.16
N ARG A 87 51.61 -34.27 -38.04
CA ARG A 87 51.89 -35.69 -38.37
C ARG A 87 51.06 -36.70 -37.56
N ASP A 88 50.49 -36.28 -36.42
CA ASP A 88 49.67 -37.11 -35.54
C ASP A 88 48.15 -36.89 -35.76
N GLY A 89 47.77 -36.08 -36.76
CA GLY A 89 46.37 -35.81 -37.13
C GLY A 89 45.66 -34.79 -36.22
N ALA A 90 46.41 -34.01 -35.42
CA ALA A 90 45.87 -32.88 -34.67
C ALA A 90 46.06 -31.59 -35.46
N VAL A 91 45.15 -30.62 -35.28
CA VAL A 91 45.23 -29.30 -35.91
C VAL A 91 46.58 -28.65 -35.56
N ASP A 92 47.33 -28.20 -36.56
CA ASP A 92 48.57 -27.45 -36.41
C ASP A 92 48.24 -25.98 -36.18
N GLU A 93 48.40 -25.51 -34.95
CA GLU A 93 47.98 -24.17 -34.54
C GLU A 93 49.21 -23.30 -34.27
N ALA A 94 49.21 -22.07 -34.79
CA ALA A 94 50.35 -21.16 -34.65
C ALA A 94 49.96 -19.82 -34.04
N PRO A 95 50.86 -19.15 -33.28
CA PRO A 95 50.58 -17.83 -32.69
C PRO A 95 50.61 -16.68 -33.71
N VAL A 96 50.80 -16.99 -34.99
CA VAL A 96 50.89 -16.04 -36.09
C VAL A 96 49.98 -16.52 -37.20
N HIS A 97 49.15 -15.64 -37.71
CA HIS A 97 48.44 -15.83 -38.98
C HIS A 97 49.28 -15.20 -40.10
N ARG A 98 49.54 -15.96 -41.17
CA ARG A 98 50.35 -15.55 -42.32
C ARG A 98 49.85 -16.24 -43.59
N GLY A 99 49.25 -15.49 -44.51
CA GLY A 99 48.80 -16.01 -45.80
C GLY A 99 47.28 -15.96 -45.98
N GLY A 100 46.80 -16.53 -47.09
CA GLY A 100 45.38 -16.78 -47.31
C GLY A 100 44.54 -15.55 -47.68
N THR A 101 45.14 -14.36 -47.68
CA THR A 101 44.46 -13.10 -47.96
C THR A 101 44.52 -12.72 -49.44
N GLY A 102 45.51 -13.23 -50.18
CA GLY A 102 45.71 -13.00 -51.60
C GLY A 102 45.92 -11.53 -51.95
N ASP A 103 46.26 -10.70 -50.96
CA ASP A 103 46.32 -9.24 -51.03
C ASP A 103 45.03 -8.60 -51.62
N ILE A 104 43.88 -9.22 -51.35
CA ILE A 104 42.60 -8.81 -51.97
C ILE A 104 42.04 -7.58 -51.23
N ALA A 105 42.10 -6.43 -51.91
CA ALA A 105 41.53 -5.17 -51.44
C ALA A 105 40.04 -5.29 -51.09
N GLY A 106 39.64 -4.80 -49.91
CA GLY A 106 38.24 -4.76 -49.49
C GLY A 106 37.64 -6.10 -49.03
N ALA A 107 38.41 -7.19 -49.03
CA ALA A 107 37.92 -8.51 -48.67
C ALA A 107 37.68 -8.66 -47.16
N ALA A 108 36.76 -9.56 -46.80
CA ALA A 108 36.49 -9.96 -45.43
C ALA A 108 36.92 -11.40 -45.21
N PHE A 109 37.62 -11.64 -44.11
CA PHE A 109 38.18 -12.92 -43.73
C PHE A 109 37.67 -13.35 -42.37
N ARG A 110 37.66 -14.66 -42.16
CA ARG A 110 37.26 -15.28 -40.90
C ARG A 110 38.44 -16.09 -40.37
N TRP A 111 39.07 -15.61 -39.30
CA TRP A 111 40.15 -16.33 -38.63
C TRP A 111 39.62 -16.94 -37.33
N ASN A 112 39.88 -18.22 -37.09
CA ASN A 112 39.52 -18.86 -35.84
C ASN A 112 40.76 -18.98 -34.97
N GLY A 113 40.65 -18.55 -33.71
CA GLY A 113 41.75 -18.64 -32.76
C GLY A 113 41.31 -19.28 -31.45
N ARG A 114 42.25 -19.96 -30.79
CA ARG A 114 42.09 -20.42 -29.41
C ARG A 114 43.21 -19.90 -28.52
N LEU A 115 42.93 -19.73 -27.24
CA LEU A 115 43.97 -19.48 -26.24
C LEU A 115 44.54 -20.81 -25.75
N ALA A 116 45.78 -20.78 -25.26
CA ALA A 116 46.42 -21.94 -24.64
C ALA A 116 45.67 -22.32 -23.35
N ASP A 117 45.46 -21.32 -22.48
CA ASP A 117 44.57 -21.38 -21.33
C ASP A 117 43.47 -20.34 -21.51
N CYS A 118 42.23 -20.70 -21.16
CA CYS A 118 41.14 -19.73 -21.21
C CYS A 118 41.44 -18.53 -20.31
N VAL A 119 41.02 -17.34 -20.74
CA VAL A 119 41.22 -16.08 -20.03
C VAL A 119 39.89 -15.55 -19.52
N SER A 120 39.88 -14.96 -18.33
CA SER A 120 38.70 -14.29 -17.78
C SER A 120 38.19 -13.18 -18.71
N SER A 121 36.87 -13.05 -18.87
CA SER A 121 36.24 -11.97 -19.62
C SER A 121 36.60 -10.57 -19.10
N GLU A 122 37.05 -10.43 -17.85
CA GLU A 122 37.61 -9.17 -17.33
C GLU A 122 38.78 -8.63 -18.15
N ALA A 123 39.50 -9.48 -18.88
CA ALA A 123 40.58 -9.06 -19.77
C ALA A 123 40.09 -8.18 -20.94
N LEU A 124 38.78 -8.21 -21.24
CA LEU A 124 38.17 -7.32 -22.24
C LEU A 124 38.34 -5.84 -21.88
N LEU A 125 38.45 -5.51 -20.59
CA LEU A 125 38.71 -4.14 -20.12
C LEU A 125 40.07 -3.60 -20.58
N ASP A 126 41.03 -4.49 -20.84
CA ASP A 126 42.35 -4.15 -21.39
C ASP A 126 42.38 -4.23 -22.92
N GLY A 127 41.36 -4.85 -23.53
CA GLY A 127 41.19 -4.96 -24.98
C GLY A 127 42.05 -6.04 -25.63
N PHE A 128 41.69 -6.41 -26.86
CA PHE A 128 42.52 -7.26 -27.70
C PHE A 128 43.66 -6.43 -28.30
N THR A 129 44.86 -6.99 -28.27
CA THR A 129 46.03 -6.35 -28.89
C THR A 129 46.37 -7.10 -30.18
N LEU A 130 46.24 -6.38 -31.30
CA LEU A 130 46.61 -6.84 -32.64
C LEU A 130 47.98 -6.25 -32.97
N SER A 131 48.95 -7.08 -33.34
CA SER A 131 50.24 -6.63 -33.83
C SER A 131 50.49 -7.15 -35.24
N HIS A 132 50.84 -6.23 -36.12
CA HIS A 132 51.22 -6.49 -37.50
C HIS A 132 52.74 -6.40 -37.62
N ARG A 133 53.35 -7.32 -38.36
CA ARG A 133 54.78 -7.26 -38.71
C ARG A 133 55.03 -7.66 -40.16
N SER A 134 55.75 -6.79 -40.86
CA SER A 134 56.24 -7.01 -42.22
C SER A 134 57.71 -7.44 -42.25
N PRO A 135 58.08 -8.54 -42.93
CA PRO A 135 59.48 -8.87 -43.19
C PRO A 135 60.08 -8.14 -44.41
N SER A 136 59.28 -7.42 -45.20
CA SER A 136 59.75 -6.72 -46.41
C SER A 136 60.69 -5.54 -46.07
N ASP A 137 61.61 -5.16 -46.95
CA ASP A 137 62.49 -3.99 -46.74
C ASP A 137 61.85 -2.66 -47.23
N ASP A 138 60.77 -2.71 -48.02
CA ASP A 138 60.13 -1.52 -48.60
C ASP A 138 59.16 -0.86 -47.61
N ILE A 139 59.50 0.36 -47.16
CA ILE A 139 58.75 1.14 -46.17
C ILE A 139 57.32 1.53 -46.57
N SER A 140 56.93 1.36 -47.83
CA SER A 140 55.60 1.73 -48.35
C SER A 140 54.74 0.54 -48.78
N ALA A 141 55.34 -0.64 -48.95
CA ALA A 141 54.69 -1.79 -49.57
C ALA A 141 53.95 -2.73 -48.61
N ASP A 142 53.86 -2.42 -47.31
CA ASP A 142 53.14 -3.26 -46.34
C ASP A 142 52.43 -2.43 -45.27
N ASN A 143 51.75 -1.36 -45.71
CA ASN A 143 50.78 -0.68 -44.87
C ASN A 143 49.43 -1.32 -45.16
N TRP A 144 48.65 -1.64 -44.13
CA TRP A 144 47.29 -2.14 -44.33
C TRP A 144 46.29 -1.45 -43.41
N ASN A 145 45.05 -1.38 -43.89
CA ASN A 145 43.95 -0.72 -43.22
C ASN A 145 43.00 -1.78 -42.64
N LEU A 146 42.85 -1.80 -41.32
CA LEU A 146 41.79 -2.56 -40.66
C LEU A 146 40.48 -1.81 -40.86
N GLN A 147 39.62 -2.28 -41.77
CA GLN A 147 38.38 -1.58 -42.13
C GLN A 147 37.23 -1.89 -41.16
N ALA A 148 37.15 -3.14 -40.69
CA ALA A 148 36.21 -3.58 -39.66
C ALA A 148 36.78 -4.79 -38.92
N LEU A 149 36.44 -4.93 -37.65
CA LEU A 149 36.82 -6.07 -36.81
C LEU A 149 35.63 -6.46 -35.94
N LYS A 150 35.21 -7.72 -36.04
CA LYS A 150 34.24 -8.31 -35.12
C LYS A 150 34.83 -9.55 -34.49
N ILE A 151 34.77 -9.63 -33.16
CA ILE A 151 35.28 -10.78 -32.40
C ILE A 151 34.10 -11.45 -31.72
N ILE A 152 33.91 -12.74 -32.02
CA ILE A 152 32.76 -13.52 -31.59
C ILE A 152 33.27 -14.69 -30.77
N ASP A 153 32.78 -14.85 -29.55
CA ASP A 153 33.06 -16.05 -28.77
C ASP A 153 32.37 -17.26 -29.40
N ARG A 154 33.11 -18.33 -29.62
CA ARG A 154 32.59 -19.54 -30.27
C ARG A 154 31.81 -20.45 -29.32
N ALA A 155 31.84 -20.20 -28.01
CA ALA A 155 31.09 -20.98 -27.05
C ALA A 155 29.57 -20.79 -27.21
N ASP A 156 29.11 -19.55 -27.42
CA ASP A 156 27.69 -19.17 -27.42
C ASP A 156 27.33 -18.12 -28.50
N GLY A 157 28.30 -17.58 -29.24
CA GLY A 157 28.08 -16.59 -30.29
C GLY A 157 28.01 -15.14 -29.81
N VAL A 158 28.32 -14.85 -28.53
CA VAL A 158 28.35 -13.47 -28.02
C VAL A 158 29.43 -12.66 -28.72
N ILE A 159 29.09 -11.43 -29.08
CA ILE A 159 30.00 -10.48 -29.74
C ILE A 159 30.81 -9.78 -28.64
N LEU A 160 32.10 -10.06 -28.58
CA LEU A 160 33.01 -9.48 -27.58
C LEU A 160 33.52 -8.10 -28.01
N VAL A 161 33.69 -7.89 -29.32
CA VAL A 161 34.15 -6.63 -29.91
C VAL A 161 33.44 -6.46 -31.25
N ASP A 162 32.88 -5.26 -31.50
CA ASP A 162 32.33 -4.88 -32.81
C ASP A 162 32.84 -3.49 -33.19
N LEU A 163 33.77 -3.44 -34.15
CA LEU A 163 34.40 -2.23 -34.64
C LEU A 163 34.11 -2.06 -36.13
N THR A 164 33.36 -1.01 -36.45
CA THR A 164 33.26 -0.45 -37.80
C THR A 164 34.03 0.87 -37.88
N SER A 165 34.48 1.25 -39.08
CA SER A 165 35.19 2.51 -39.45
C SER A 165 35.17 3.64 -38.40
N ARG A 166 36.34 4.15 -37.98
CA ARG A 166 36.48 5.09 -36.85
C ARG A 166 36.71 6.56 -37.25
N GLY A 167 36.58 6.92 -38.52
CA GLY A 167 36.94 8.25 -39.03
C GLY A 167 38.36 8.28 -39.63
N PRO A 168 38.94 9.45 -39.91
CA PRO A 168 40.17 9.54 -40.68
C PRO A 168 41.36 9.00 -39.87
N ALA A 169 41.89 7.85 -40.27
CA ALA A 169 43.10 7.30 -39.67
C ALA A 169 44.32 8.19 -39.92
N GLU A 170 45.27 8.18 -38.98
CA GLU A 170 46.51 8.93 -39.12
C GLU A 170 47.30 8.46 -40.35
N PRO A 171 47.87 9.39 -41.14
CA PRO A 171 48.76 9.03 -42.23
C PRO A 171 50.05 8.39 -41.69
N CYS A 172 50.60 7.43 -42.42
CA CYS A 172 51.84 6.74 -42.03
C CYS A 172 53.05 7.68 -41.98
N VAL A 173 53.09 8.67 -42.86
CA VAL A 173 54.06 9.77 -42.84
C VAL A 173 53.32 11.11 -42.97
N ALA A 174 53.84 12.14 -42.30
CA ALA A 174 53.29 13.50 -42.40
C ALA A 174 53.29 13.98 -43.87
N GLY A 175 52.10 14.17 -44.46
CA GLY A 175 51.91 14.59 -45.84
C GLY A 175 51.34 13.52 -46.77
N ASP A 176 51.18 12.27 -46.33
CA ASP A 176 50.53 11.24 -47.13
C ASP A 176 49.04 11.56 -47.36
N PRO A 177 48.46 11.14 -48.51
CA PRO A 177 47.03 11.19 -48.73
C PRO A 177 46.31 10.41 -47.62
N ARG A 178 45.18 10.94 -47.14
CA ARG A 178 44.35 10.21 -46.17
C ARG A 178 43.96 8.84 -46.73
N PRO A 179 44.03 7.77 -45.92
CA PRO A 179 43.57 6.46 -46.34
C PRO A 179 42.10 6.52 -46.78
N PRO A 180 41.74 5.93 -47.93
CA PRO A 180 40.35 5.87 -48.36
C PRO A 180 39.54 4.98 -47.41
N GLY A 181 38.32 5.39 -47.06
CA GLY A 181 37.35 4.55 -46.35
C GLY A 181 37.33 4.64 -44.81
N ASP A 182 38.08 5.57 -44.20
CA ASP A 182 38.06 5.82 -42.75
C ASP A 182 38.23 4.56 -41.88
N PRO A 183 39.38 3.86 -41.96
CA PRO A 183 39.55 2.57 -41.31
C PRO A 183 39.49 2.66 -39.77
N VAL A 184 39.24 1.52 -39.12
CA VAL A 184 39.35 1.37 -37.66
C VAL A 184 40.75 1.71 -37.19
N PHE A 185 41.77 1.22 -37.91
CA PHE A 185 43.16 1.49 -37.64
C PHE A 185 44.00 1.31 -38.91
N ARG A 186 45.09 2.08 -39.03
CA ARG A 186 46.07 1.92 -40.10
C ARG A 186 47.39 1.40 -39.53
N PHE A 187 47.76 0.19 -39.92
CA PHE A 187 49.07 -0.36 -39.61
C PHE A 187 50.08 0.16 -40.62
N CYS A 188 51.15 0.79 -40.13
CA CYS A 188 52.18 1.40 -40.98
C CYS A 188 53.51 0.69 -40.82
N LYS A 189 54.27 0.50 -41.88
CA LYS A 189 55.58 -0.13 -41.77
C LYS A 189 56.50 0.67 -40.83
N ASN A 190 57.03 -0.01 -39.81
CA ASN A 190 57.89 0.57 -38.75
C ASN A 190 57.24 1.65 -37.86
N ALA A 191 55.93 1.87 -37.94
CA ALA A 191 55.18 2.81 -37.10
C ALA A 191 53.75 2.29 -36.85
N HIS A 192 53.15 2.49 -35.68
CA HIS A 192 51.76 2.04 -35.45
C HIS A 192 51.57 0.53 -35.74
N GLN A 193 52.54 -0.31 -35.36
CA GLN A 193 52.53 -1.76 -35.60
C GLN A 193 51.65 -2.52 -34.60
N THR A 194 50.98 -1.80 -33.70
CA THR A 194 50.16 -2.38 -32.64
C THR A 194 48.89 -1.56 -32.48
N PHE A 195 47.76 -2.25 -32.42
CA PHE A 195 46.45 -1.69 -32.20
C PHE A 195 45.80 -2.39 -31.01
N ASN A 196 45.23 -1.60 -30.10
CA ASN A 196 44.41 -2.14 -29.03
C ASN A 196 42.94 -1.78 -29.27
N THR A 197 42.03 -2.74 -29.11
CA THR A 197 40.60 -2.52 -29.40
C THR A 197 39.97 -1.40 -28.54
N ASN A 198 40.51 -1.12 -27.36
CA ASN A 198 40.02 -0.07 -26.46
C ASN A 198 40.73 1.28 -26.69
N GLN A 199 41.76 1.32 -27.54
CA GLN A 199 42.52 2.55 -27.82
C GLN A 199 41.59 3.66 -28.32
N GLY A 200 41.57 4.80 -27.61
CA GLY A 200 40.79 5.97 -27.98
C GLY A 200 39.27 5.80 -27.86
N ARG A 201 38.79 4.78 -27.13
CA ARG A 201 37.36 4.60 -26.84
C ARG A 201 37.03 4.95 -25.38
N PRO A 202 35.83 5.49 -25.11
CA PRO A 202 35.32 5.53 -23.75
C PRO A 202 35.10 4.10 -23.25
N ASP A 203 35.17 3.92 -21.93
CA ASP A 203 34.81 2.66 -21.31
C ASP A 203 33.32 2.38 -21.56
N ALA A 204 32.98 1.12 -21.86
CA ALA A 204 31.62 0.70 -22.12
C ALA A 204 30.79 0.65 -20.82
N ASP A 205 29.48 0.76 -20.98
CA ASP A 205 28.45 0.56 -19.96
C ASP A 205 27.46 -0.43 -20.60
N THR A 206 27.66 -1.71 -20.28
CA THR A 206 27.00 -2.83 -20.98
C THR A 206 25.53 -2.94 -20.63
N ASP A 207 25.16 -2.71 -19.37
CA ASP A 207 23.77 -2.82 -18.92
C ASP A 207 23.00 -1.49 -18.97
N GLY A 208 23.68 -0.36 -19.18
CA GLY A 208 23.10 0.96 -19.34
C GLY A 208 22.61 1.59 -18.04
N ASP A 209 23.29 1.36 -16.92
CA ASP A 209 23.01 1.96 -15.61
C ASP A 209 23.83 3.24 -15.33
N GLY A 210 24.73 3.62 -16.25
CA GLY A 210 25.62 4.77 -16.13
C GLY A 210 26.95 4.48 -15.44
N LEU A 211 27.15 3.33 -14.81
CA LEU A 211 28.44 2.85 -14.35
C LEU A 211 29.12 2.13 -15.52
N THR A 212 30.37 2.46 -15.79
CA THR A 212 31.12 1.75 -16.84
C THR A 212 31.53 0.37 -16.33
N ASP A 213 31.62 -0.63 -17.20
CA ASP A 213 32.06 -1.99 -16.87
C ASP A 213 33.39 -1.98 -16.08
N ARG A 214 34.29 -1.04 -16.39
CA ARG A 214 35.57 -0.90 -15.68
C ARG A 214 35.37 -0.48 -14.22
N VAL A 215 34.45 0.44 -13.95
CA VAL A 215 34.13 0.91 -12.60
C VAL A 215 33.52 -0.22 -11.78
N GLU A 216 32.64 -1.02 -12.39
CA GLU A 216 31.99 -2.13 -11.72
C GLU A 216 32.93 -3.31 -11.44
N LEU A 217 33.88 -3.59 -12.34
CA LEU A 217 34.80 -4.72 -12.20
C LEU A 217 36.12 -4.35 -11.49
N ARG A 218 36.59 -3.10 -11.59
CA ARG A 218 37.90 -2.67 -11.04
C ARG A 218 37.81 -1.56 -10.00
N GLY A 219 36.69 -0.84 -9.93
CA GLY A 219 36.49 0.24 -8.96
C GLY A 219 36.75 1.64 -9.53
N ILE A 220 36.48 2.65 -8.70
CA ILE A 220 36.53 4.06 -9.08
C ILE A 220 37.95 4.63 -8.90
N PRO A 221 38.54 5.28 -9.92
CA PRO A 221 39.83 5.94 -9.78
C PRO A 221 39.80 7.10 -8.77
N LYS A 222 40.73 7.09 -7.82
CA LYS A 222 40.95 8.18 -6.86
C LYS A 222 41.97 9.20 -7.40
N PRO A 223 42.00 10.43 -6.86
CA PRO A 223 42.98 11.44 -7.28
C PRO A 223 44.45 11.08 -7.03
N ASP A 224 44.72 10.06 -6.22
CA ASP A 224 46.08 9.57 -5.90
C ASP A 224 46.48 8.33 -6.73
N ASP A 225 45.76 8.05 -7.82
CA ASP A 225 45.92 6.91 -8.72
C ASP A 225 45.65 5.53 -8.08
N THR A 226 45.10 5.49 -6.85
CA THR A 226 44.56 4.25 -6.26
C THR A 226 43.10 4.04 -6.66
N LEU A 227 42.55 2.85 -6.43
CA LEU A 227 41.16 2.51 -6.74
C LEU A 227 40.29 2.45 -5.47
N ASP A 228 39.06 2.91 -5.57
CA ASP A 228 37.96 2.61 -4.65
C ASP A 228 37.26 1.34 -5.12
N THR A 229 37.56 0.21 -4.48
CA THR A 229 37.06 -1.12 -4.88
C THR A 229 35.72 -1.47 -4.28
N TRP A 230 35.03 -0.52 -3.61
CA TRP A 230 33.81 -0.84 -2.88
C TRP A 230 32.73 -1.46 -3.80
N LEU A 231 32.52 -0.94 -5.01
CA LEU A 231 31.54 -1.49 -5.96
C LEU A 231 31.85 -2.97 -6.31
N PRO A 232 33.03 -3.32 -6.87
CA PRO A 232 33.35 -4.71 -7.16
C PRO A 232 33.33 -5.60 -5.92
N ASP A 233 33.82 -5.10 -4.78
CA ASP A 233 33.83 -5.86 -3.52
C ASP A 233 32.40 -6.19 -3.00
N HIS A 234 31.39 -5.44 -3.45
CA HIS A 234 29.98 -5.63 -3.12
C HIS A 234 29.14 -6.20 -4.28
N GLY A 235 29.81 -6.64 -5.35
CA GLY A 235 29.21 -7.45 -6.40
C GLY A 235 28.51 -6.67 -7.51
N SER A 236 28.91 -5.43 -7.79
CA SER A 236 28.48 -4.74 -9.03
C SER A 236 28.75 -5.62 -10.26
N ASP A 237 27.80 -5.62 -11.18
CA ASP A 237 27.72 -6.59 -12.27
C ASP A 237 27.39 -5.88 -13.59
N PRO A 238 28.31 -5.80 -14.56
CA PRO A 238 28.06 -5.14 -15.85
C PRO A 238 27.01 -5.84 -16.71
N CYS A 239 26.53 -7.01 -16.28
CA CYS A 239 25.43 -7.71 -16.93
C CYS A 239 24.07 -7.45 -16.26
N ARG A 240 24.02 -6.67 -15.18
CA ARG A 240 22.83 -6.38 -14.39
C ARG A 240 22.91 -4.99 -13.78
N LYS A 241 22.00 -4.12 -14.20
CA LYS A 241 21.92 -2.72 -13.75
C LYS A 241 22.16 -2.57 -12.26
N THR A 242 23.12 -1.72 -11.91
CA THR A 242 23.55 -1.41 -10.56
C THR A 242 23.18 0.03 -10.18
N LEU A 243 22.68 0.19 -8.95
CA LEU A 243 22.39 1.48 -8.35
C LEU A 243 23.08 1.56 -7.00
N ALA A 244 24.06 2.45 -6.87
CA ALA A 244 24.83 2.62 -5.65
C ALA A 244 24.36 3.83 -4.83
N VAL A 245 24.06 3.61 -3.55
CA VAL A 245 23.63 4.65 -2.60
C VAL A 245 24.56 4.63 -1.39
N GLU A 246 25.16 5.78 -1.07
CA GLU A 246 25.89 5.97 0.18
C GLU A 246 24.95 6.61 1.21
N ILE A 247 24.81 5.98 2.38
CA ILE A 247 23.95 6.44 3.47
C ILE A 247 24.78 6.86 4.68
N ASP A 248 24.58 8.11 5.09
CA ASP A 248 25.02 8.63 6.38
C ASP A 248 23.82 8.97 7.28
N TRP A 249 24.02 9.04 8.59
CA TRP A 249 22.98 9.44 9.55
C TRP A 249 23.50 10.31 10.68
N LEU A 250 22.65 11.19 11.19
CA LEU A 250 22.98 11.99 12.38
C LEU A 250 22.76 11.19 13.67
N ALA A 251 23.64 11.40 14.67
CA ALA A 251 23.47 10.91 16.03
C ALA A 251 23.96 11.94 17.06
N ASP A 252 23.30 12.03 18.22
CA ASP A 252 23.68 12.96 19.30
C ASP A 252 24.27 12.27 20.55
N GLY A 253 24.60 10.98 20.42
CA GLY A 253 25.05 10.12 21.51
C GLY A 253 23.92 9.58 22.41
N THR A 254 22.70 10.08 22.26
CA THR A 254 21.50 9.57 22.97
C THR A 254 20.45 9.01 22.03
N VAL A 255 20.28 9.63 20.86
CA VAL A 255 19.37 9.21 19.81
C VAL A 255 20.14 9.18 18.49
N SER A 256 19.92 8.13 17.71
CA SER A 256 20.43 7.97 16.34
C SER A 256 19.27 8.09 15.34
N ASP A 257 19.52 8.69 14.18
CA ASP A 257 18.58 8.74 13.05
C ASP A 257 18.87 7.60 12.05
N ARG A 258 19.74 6.64 12.42
CA ARG A 258 20.09 5.50 11.58
C ARG A 258 18.84 4.76 11.09
N PRO A 259 18.74 4.42 9.79
CA PRO A 259 17.67 3.57 9.28
C PRO A 259 17.64 2.21 9.95
N ASP A 260 16.45 1.61 10.03
CA ASP A 260 16.31 0.19 10.37
C ASP A 260 16.90 -0.67 9.23
N PRO A 261 17.83 -1.61 9.52
CA PRO A 261 18.38 -2.50 8.50
C PRO A 261 17.32 -3.30 7.74
N ALA A 262 16.19 -3.63 8.38
CA ALA A 262 15.09 -4.31 7.71
C ALA A 262 14.43 -3.43 6.64
N ALA A 263 14.42 -2.10 6.83
CA ALA A 263 13.88 -1.17 5.85
C ALA A 263 14.74 -1.11 4.58
N LEU A 264 16.07 -1.10 4.75
CA LEU A 264 17.02 -1.18 3.64
C LEU A 264 16.95 -2.54 2.94
N ALA A 265 16.70 -3.62 3.68
CA ALA A 265 16.49 -4.94 3.09
C ALA A 265 15.21 -5.02 2.23
N GLU A 266 14.10 -4.41 2.67
CA GLU A 266 12.88 -4.29 1.85
C GLU A 266 13.18 -3.50 0.55
N ALA A 267 13.90 -2.38 0.64
CA ALA A 267 14.28 -1.59 -0.53
C ALA A 267 15.15 -2.39 -1.51
N ARG A 268 16.17 -3.12 -1.03
CA ARG A 268 16.98 -4.00 -1.88
C ARG A 268 16.13 -5.06 -2.58
N HIS A 269 15.19 -5.68 -1.87
CA HIS A 269 14.30 -6.68 -2.44
C HIS A 269 13.37 -6.13 -3.53
N MET A 270 12.85 -4.91 -3.34
CA MET A 270 12.03 -4.22 -4.34
C MET A 270 12.81 -4.03 -5.65
N PHE A 271 14.04 -3.51 -5.59
CA PHE A 271 14.87 -3.33 -6.78
C PHE A 271 15.31 -4.67 -7.39
N ASP A 272 15.63 -5.67 -6.56
CA ASP A 272 16.03 -7.01 -7.00
C ASP A 272 14.94 -7.73 -7.81
N THR A 273 13.66 -7.43 -7.51
CA THR A 273 12.47 -8.00 -8.16
C THR A 273 11.79 -7.06 -9.15
N ALA A 274 12.45 -5.94 -9.49
CA ALA A 274 12.00 -5.01 -10.51
C ALA A 274 11.82 -5.76 -11.86
N PRO A 275 10.80 -5.41 -12.68
CA PRO A 275 10.50 -6.05 -13.96
C PRO A 275 11.47 -5.60 -15.07
N ILE A 276 12.77 -5.65 -14.79
CA ILE A 276 13.85 -5.27 -15.71
C ILE A 276 14.62 -6.53 -16.09
N GLU A 277 14.75 -6.77 -17.38
CA GLU A 277 15.51 -7.90 -17.91
C GLU A 277 17.02 -7.67 -17.75
N ALA A 278 17.78 -8.76 -17.65
CA ALA A 278 19.24 -8.71 -17.65
C ALA A 278 19.81 -8.14 -18.96
N ALA A 279 21.05 -7.65 -18.94
CA ALA A 279 21.69 -7.12 -20.14
C ALA A 279 21.85 -8.22 -21.21
N ALA A 280 21.23 -8.01 -22.37
CA ALA A 280 21.23 -8.98 -23.45
C ALA A 280 22.62 -9.08 -24.10
N GLY A 281 23.14 -10.31 -24.24
CA GLY A 281 24.43 -10.54 -24.92
C GLY A 281 25.64 -9.97 -24.19
N CYS A 282 25.57 -9.85 -22.85
CA CYS A 282 26.67 -9.35 -22.03
C CYS A 282 27.97 -10.16 -22.26
N PRO A 283 29.11 -9.51 -22.53
CA PRO A 283 30.36 -10.21 -22.81
C PRO A 283 31.04 -10.73 -21.54
N TYR A 284 30.56 -10.38 -20.34
CA TYR A 284 31.15 -10.81 -19.07
C TYR A 284 30.48 -12.06 -18.47
N GLY A 285 29.29 -12.43 -18.95
CA GLY A 285 28.55 -13.59 -18.46
C GLY A 285 27.04 -13.43 -18.58
N THR A 286 26.29 -14.13 -17.72
CA THR A 286 24.85 -13.96 -17.58
C THR A 286 24.54 -13.15 -16.33
N GLY A 287 23.90 -12.00 -16.48
CA GLY A 287 23.41 -11.20 -15.36
C GLY A 287 22.08 -11.69 -14.79
N GLY A 288 21.72 -11.17 -13.62
CA GLY A 288 20.39 -11.35 -13.02
C GLY A 288 19.35 -10.35 -13.57
N THR A 289 18.06 -10.68 -13.43
CA THR A 289 16.96 -9.73 -13.65
C THR A 289 16.86 -8.71 -12.51
N GLY A 290 16.09 -7.65 -12.69
CA GLY A 290 15.93 -6.55 -11.73
C GLY A 290 17.17 -5.65 -11.66
N ILE A 291 17.21 -4.76 -10.68
CA ILE A 291 18.28 -3.79 -10.45
C ILE A 291 18.98 -4.13 -9.13
N GLN A 292 20.30 -4.15 -9.14
CA GLN A 292 21.10 -4.32 -7.94
C GLN A 292 21.20 -3.00 -7.17
N LEU A 293 20.43 -2.87 -6.09
CA LEU A 293 20.57 -1.75 -5.16
C LEU A 293 21.69 -2.01 -4.14
N LEU A 294 22.85 -1.41 -4.37
CA LEU A 294 24.00 -1.45 -3.48
C LEU A 294 23.97 -0.26 -2.51
N ILE A 295 23.68 -0.52 -1.24
CA ILE A 295 23.69 0.50 -0.19
C ILE A 295 24.95 0.36 0.66
N ASP A 296 25.76 1.43 0.71
CA ASP A 296 26.88 1.63 1.62
C ASP A 296 26.39 2.38 2.87
N GLU A 297 26.16 1.65 3.98
CA GLU A 297 25.90 2.26 5.29
C GLU A 297 27.22 2.83 5.85
N SER A 298 27.57 4.04 5.45
CA SER A 298 28.90 4.64 5.56
C SER A 298 29.20 5.15 6.98
N ASN A 299 28.65 6.30 7.39
CA ASN A 299 29.04 6.94 8.66
C ASN A 299 27.89 7.33 9.59
N GLU A 300 28.15 7.18 10.89
CA GLU A 300 27.45 7.91 11.94
C GLU A 300 28.09 9.29 12.14
N ILE A 301 27.36 10.35 11.79
CA ILE A 301 27.79 11.73 11.97
C ILE A 301 27.39 12.20 13.38
N THR A 302 28.37 12.26 14.28
CA THR A 302 28.16 12.71 15.66
C THR A 302 28.00 14.24 15.74
N VAL A 303 26.88 14.70 16.27
CA VAL A 303 26.53 16.12 16.40
C VAL A 303 25.96 16.42 17.80
N SER A 304 25.81 17.70 18.17
CA SER A 304 25.10 18.04 19.41
C SER A 304 23.58 17.77 19.30
N PRO A 305 22.85 17.57 20.41
CA PRO A 305 21.39 17.44 20.38
C PRO A 305 20.68 18.61 19.70
N GLU A 306 21.21 19.83 19.84
CA GLU A 306 20.70 21.01 19.16
C GLU A 306 20.94 20.96 17.66
N GLN A 307 22.13 20.52 17.23
CA GLN A 307 22.48 20.38 15.81
C GLN A 307 21.66 19.29 15.13
N ARG A 308 21.53 18.11 15.76
CA ARG A 308 20.69 17.00 15.26
C ARG A 308 19.28 17.48 14.94
N ARG A 309 18.69 18.30 15.82
CA ARG A 309 17.32 18.79 15.66
C ARG A 309 17.17 19.99 14.74
N ARG A 310 18.23 20.54 14.16
CA ARG A 310 18.09 21.67 13.21
C ARG A 310 17.56 21.17 11.86
N PRO A 311 16.83 22.01 11.11
CA PRO A 311 16.52 21.71 9.71
C PRO A 311 17.78 21.51 8.89
N LEU A 312 17.87 20.40 8.17
CA LEU A 312 18.99 20.11 7.25
C LEU A 312 19.03 21.08 6.05
N LEU A 313 17.87 21.53 5.59
CA LEU A 313 17.65 22.38 4.43
C LEU A 313 17.14 23.77 4.87
N GLY A 314 17.64 24.81 4.21
CA GLY A 314 17.30 26.21 4.52
C GLY A 314 15.87 26.61 4.08
N ARG A 315 15.39 27.77 4.54
CA ARG A 315 14.18 28.42 3.98
C ARG A 315 14.62 29.50 2.98
N GLY A 316 14.37 29.29 1.70
CA GLY A 316 14.44 30.32 0.66
C GLY A 316 15.79 30.47 -0.06
N ASP A 317 15.72 31.22 -1.16
CA ASP A 317 16.64 31.49 -2.27
C ASP A 317 17.92 32.29 -1.92
N GLN A 318 18.37 32.24 -0.66
CA GLN A 318 19.65 32.80 -0.22
C GLN A 318 20.52 31.66 0.31
N GLU A 319 21.44 31.19 -0.53
CA GLU A 319 22.52 30.22 -0.24
C GLU A 319 22.07 28.86 0.36
N ARG A 320 21.71 27.92 -0.53
CA ARG A 320 21.39 26.50 -0.29
C ARG A 320 22.18 25.84 0.88
N ASP A 321 21.45 25.15 1.76
CA ASP A 321 21.87 23.88 2.42
C ASP A 321 23.04 23.90 3.42
N TRP A 322 23.14 24.88 4.32
CA TRP A 322 24.29 25.02 5.23
C TRP A 322 24.63 23.76 6.08
N ASP A 323 23.64 23.04 6.63
CA ASP A 323 23.90 21.84 7.43
C ASP A 323 24.04 20.59 6.53
N PHE A 324 23.10 20.33 5.61
CA PHE A 324 23.19 19.21 4.68
C PHE A 324 24.47 19.22 3.83
N THR A 325 24.78 20.35 3.17
CA THR A 325 25.98 20.48 2.32
C THR A 325 27.25 20.37 3.15
N ALA A 326 27.27 20.89 4.39
CA ALA A 326 28.43 20.74 5.26
C ALA A 326 28.66 19.27 5.64
N TYR A 327 27.60 18.55 6.02
CA TYR A 327 27.69 17.12 6.32
C TYR A 327 28.11 16.31 5.10
N ARG A 328 27.46 16.54 3.94
CA ARG A 328 27.84 15.90 2.69
C ARG A 328 29.30 16.17 2.32
N THR A 329 29.73 17.42 2.32
CA THR A 329 31.11 17.78 1.92
C THR A 329 32.16 17.16 2.85
N ALA A 330 31.83 16.99 4.13
CA ALA A 330 32.75 16.41 5.11
C ALA A 330 32.80 14.88 5.09
N ASN A 331 31.73 14.20 4.66
CA ASN A 331 31.59 12.75 4.81
C ASN A 331 31.45 11.99 3.48
N PHE A 332 31.02 12.64 2.39
CA PHE A 332 30.90 12.01 1.08
C PHE A 332 32.19 12.22 0.24
N PRO A 333 32.91 11.14 -0.14
CA PRO A 333 34.13 11.26 -0.91
C PRO A 333 33.91 11.89 -2.29
N ALA A 334 34.68 12.94 -2.62
CA ALA A 334 34.50 13.69 -3.87
C ALA A 334 34.67 12.84 -5.14
N TRP A 335 35.46 11.75 -5.12
CA TRP A 335 35.61 10.84 -6.25
C TRP A 335 34.43 9.89 -6.46
N ARG A 336 33.58 9.67 -5.44
CA ARG A 336 32.32 8.93 -5.58
C ARG A 336 31.19 9.78 -6.18
N GLN A 337 31.38 11.10 -6.23
CA GLN A 337 30.39 12.01 -6.82
C GLN A 337 30.15 11.68 -8.30
N GLY A 338 28.88 11.45 -8.61
CA GLY A 338 28.46 11.04 -9.94
C GLY A 338 28.57 9.54 -10.16
N PHE A 339 28.96 8.71 -9.19
CA PHE A 339 28.83 7.25 -9.26
C PHE A 339 27.86 6.72 -8.18
N PHE A 340 27.76 7.42 -7.06
CA PHE A 340 26.82 7.14 -5.98
C PHE A 340 25.77 8.23 -5.87
N PHE A 341 24.57 7.83 -5.47
CA PHE A 341 23.57 8.71 -4.86
C PHE A 341 23.94 8.89 -3.39
N TYR A 342 23.89 10.12 -2.88
CA TYR A 342 24.16 10.38 -1.47
C TYR A 342 22.87 10.59 -0.69
N ASN A 343 22.74 9.90 0.43
CA ASN A 343 21.57 9.98 1.29
C ASN A 343 21.94 10.30 2.74
N LEU A 344 21.30 11.32 3.31
CA LEU A 344 21.46 11.67 4.73
C LEU A 344 20.16 11.43 5.51
N TRP A 345 20.24 10.62 6.56
CA TRP A 345 19.17 10.45 7.54
C TRP A 345 19.32 11.43 8.69
N GLY A 346 18.24 12.15 9.01
CA GLY A 346 18.27 13.17 10.06
C GLY A 346 16.92 13.47 10.70
N TYR A 347 16.90 14.50 11.55
CA TYR A 347 15.73 14.73 12.39
C TYR A 347 14.54 15.36 11.65
N ARG A 348 14.81 16.36 10.81
CA ARG A 348 13.86 17.09 9.94
C ARG A 348 14.63 17.81 8.84
N HIS A 349 14.09 17.89 7.63
CA HIS A 349 14.75 18.65 6.58
C HIS A 349 14.36 20.14 6.62
N ASN A 350 13.13 20.49 7.00
CA ASN A 350 12.67 21.88 7.10
C ASN A 350 11.93 22.14 8.45
N GLY A 351 11.08 23.17 8.50
CA GLY A 351 10.27 23.48 9.69
C GLY A 351 9.00 22.64 9.88
N THR A 352 8.75 21.64 9.03
CA THR A 352 7.56 20.77 9.06
C THR A 352 7.92 19.37 9.60
N THR A 353 6.99 18.43 9.49
CA THR A 353 7.18 17.00 9.81
C THR A 353 7.25 16.15 8.55
N SER A 354 7.69 16.70 7.41
CA SER A 354 7.80 15.94 6.17
C SER A 354 8.86 14.84 6.27
N GLY A 355 8.55 13.68 5.66
CA GLY A 355 9.35 12.47 5.73
C GLY A 355 10.71 12.53 5.01
N GLY A 356 10.89 13.46 4.07
CA GLY A 356 12.11 13.54 3.26
C GLY A 356 12.04 14.63 2.21
N SER A 357 13.12 14.75 1.44
CA SER A 357 13.20 15.63 0.27
C SER A 357 14.32 15.16 -0.65
N SER A 358 14.16 15.31 -1.95
CA SER A 358 15.13 14.90 -2.97
C SER A 358 15.53 16.07 -3.89
N GLY A 359 16.51 15.83 -4.77
CA GLY A 359 16.99 16.83 -5.73
C GLY A 359 17.96 17.86 -5.15
N HIS A 360 18.86 17.43 -4.27
CA HIS A 360 19.87 18.30 -3.65
C HIS A 360 21.29 18.04 -4.17
N GLY A 361 22.16 19.01 -3.90
CA GLY A 361 23.59 18.96 -4.16
C GLY A 361 23.99 18.93 -5.64
N PRO A 362 25.25 18.59 -5.96
CA PRO A 362 25.75 18.61 -7.33
C PRO A 362 25.05 17.56 -8.21
N LYS A 363 24.49 17.99 -9.34
CA LYS A 363 23.71 17.17 -10.29
C LYS A 363 22.36 16.64 -9.77
N ASP A 364 21.90 17.13 -8.62
CA ASP A 364 20.60 16.80 -8.03
C ASP A 364 20.40 15.30 -7.67
N ASN A 365 21.49 14.55 -7.45
CA ASN A 365 21.44 13.11 -7.11
C ASN A 365 21.39 12.82 -5.60
N ASP A 366 21.27 13.86 -4.76
CA ASP A 366 21.27 13.68 -3.32
C ASP A 366 19.86 13.87 -2.72
N PHE A 367 19.56 13.08 -1.70
CA PHE A 367 18.26 13.10 -1.04
C PHE A 367 18.37 12.88 0.47
N VAL A 368 17.36 13.31 1.22
CA VAL A 368 17.33 13.20 2.69
C VAL A 368 16.09 12.47 3.14
N VAL A 369 16.25 11.63 4.16
CA VAL A 369 15.12 11.00 4.88
C VAL A 369 15.10 11.56 6.29
N THR A 370 13.97 12.17 6.68
CA THR A 370 13.88 12.96 7.89
C THR A 370 12.68 12.63 8.78
N LEU A 371 12.60 11.38 9.19
CA LEU A 371 11.53 10.87 10.06
C LEU A 371 11.74 11.22 11.54
N GLY A 372 12.77 11.96 11.94
CA GLY A 372 13.11 12.24 13.34
C GLY A 372 11.98 12.77 14.23
N VAL A 373 11.12 13.65 13.69
CA VAL A 373 9.98 14.24 14.40
C VAL A 373 8.82 13.25 14.61
N TRP A 374 8.76 12.18 13.80
CA TRP A 374 7.63 11.25 13.79
C TRP A 374 7.62 10.40 15.05
N LYS A 375 6.43 10.12 15.56
CA LYS A 375 6.21 9.26 16.73
C LYS A 375 6.26 7.78 16.35
N LYS A 376 5.74 7.42 15.18
CA LYS A 376 5.71 6.05 14.65
C LYS A 376 6.52 5.97 13.37
N LYS A 377 7.48 5.05 13.34
CA LYS A 377 8.42 4.84 12.21
C LYS A 377 8.60 3.34 12.00
N SER A 378 7.54 2.66 11.55
CA SER A 378 7.63 1.23 11.26
C SER A 378 8.70 0.97 10.19
N VAL A 379 9.18 -0.27 10.10
CA VAL A 379 10.11 -0.70 9.04
C VAL A 379 9.54 -0.31 7.66
N ARG A 380 8.23 -0.51 7.46
CA ARG A 380 7.56 -0.15 6.22
C ARG A 380 7.53 1.35 5.94
N THR A 381 7.25 2.18 6.94
CA THR A 381 7.29 3.64 6.73
C THR A 381 8.70 4.09 6.35
N GLN A 382 9.74 3.53 6.98
CA GLN A 382 11.12 3.86 6.65
C GLN A 382 11.51 3.42 5.24
N SER A 383 11.16 2.18 4.84
CA SER A 383 11.50 1.65 3.52
C SER A 383 10.76 2.40 2.41
N ALA A 384 9.45 2.62 2.56
CA ALA A 384 8.61 3.34 1.61
C ALA A 384 9.06 4.80 1.43
N THR A 385 9.36 5.52 2.53
CA THR A 385 9.90 6.88 2.41
C THR A 385 11.28 6.90 1.74
N PHE A 386 12.17 5.96 2.06
CA PHE A 386 13.48 5.88 1.42
C PHE A 386 13.38 5.68 -0.10
N VAL A 387 12.57 4.71 -0.56
CA VAL A 387 12.41 4.47 -2.00
C VAL A 387 11.59 5.56 -2.69
N HIS A 388 10.73 6.29 -1.99
CA HIS A 388 10.03 7.44 -2.54
C HIS A 388 11.01 8.57 -2.87
N GLU A 389 11.90 8.92 -1.94
CA GLU A 389 12.92 9.96 -2.15
C GLU A 389 13.98 9.55 -3.18
N LEU A 390 14.37 8.26 -3.18
CA LEU A 390 15.24 7.69 -4.21
C LEU A 390 14.55 7.75 -5.59
N GLY A 391 13.23 7.53 -5.65
CA GLY A 391 12.45 7.62 -6.88
C GLY A 391 12.53 9.01 -7.52
N HIS A 392 12.49 10.07 -6.72
CA HIS A 392 12.74 11.42 -7.21
C HIS A 392 14.15 11.62 -7.75
N ALA A 393 15.17 11.05 -7.09
CA ALA A 393 16.55 11.10 -7.59
C ALA A 393 16.70 10.34 -8.92
N LEU A 394 15.84 9.35 -9.15
CA LEU A 394 15.67 8.60 -10.40
C LEU A 394 14.70 9.27 -11.40
N ALA A 395 14.31 10.52 -11.15
CA ALA A 395 13.41 11.36 -11.96
C ALA A 395 11.93 10.95 -12.01
N LEU A 396 11.47 10.14 -11.06
CA LEU A 396 10.05 9.80 -10.92
C LEU A 396 9.25 10.89 -10.21
N ARG A 397 7.95 10.93 -10.46
CA ARG A 397 7.03 11.96 -9.93
C ARG A 397 5.77 11.36 -9.33
N HIS A 398 5.04 12.15 -8.54
CA HIS A 398 3.86 11.67 -7.83
C HIS A 398 2.66 11.28 -8.70
N GLY A 399 2.59 11.79 -9.93
CA GLY A 399 1.58 11.41 -10.93
C GLY A 399 2.12 10.52 -12.05
N GLY A 400 3.38 10.07 -11.98
CA GLY A 400 4.05 9.37 -13.07
C GLY A 400 4.48 10.34 -14.17
N MET A 401 3.56 10.68 -15.09
CA MET A 401 3.85 11.69 -16.13
C MET A 401 3.96 13.10 -15.55
N GLN A 402 4.67 13.94 -16.31
CA GLN A 402 4.75 15.37 -16.04
C GLN A 402 3.36 16.01 -16.07
N ASP A 403 3.06 16.83 -15.05
CA ASP A 403 1.83 17.63 -14.91
C ASP A 403 0.56 16.82 -14.57
N GLU A 404 0.67 15.52 -14.27
CA GLU A 404 -0.46 14.70 -13.84
C GLU A 404 -0.73 14.77 -12.32
N PRO A 405 -2.01 14.67 -11.90
CA PRO A 405 -2.38 14.75 -10.49
C PRO A 405 -1.85 13.56 -9.68
N ASN A 406 -1.70 13.79 -8.37
CA ASN A 406 -1.40 12.75 -7.39
C ASN A 406 -2.69 11.95 -7.07
N PHE A 407 -2.59 10.85 -6.33
CA PHE A 407 -3.74 10.02 -5.90
C PHE A 407 -4.54 9.36 -7.04
N LYS A 408 -3.99 9.28 -8.25
CA LYS A 408 -4.67 8.62 -9.38
C LYS A 408 -4.94 7.13 -9.12
N PRO A 409 -6.15 6.62 -9.40
CA PRO A 409 -6.47 5.20 -9.24
C PRO A 409 -5.69 4.27 -10.16
N ASN A 410 -5.30 4.74 -11.35
CA ASN A 410 -4.52 3.97 -12.34
C ASN A 410 -3.00 4.20 -12.24
N TYR A 411 -2.50 4.60 -11.06
CA TYR A 411 -1.07 4.75 -10.80
C TYR A 411 -0.69 4.09 -9.46
N LEU A 412 -0.36 2.80 -9.54
CA LEU A 412 -0.04 1.94 -8.41
C LEU A 412 1.47 1.96 -8.17
N SER A 413 1.94 2.98 -7.45
CA SER A 413 3.36 3.19 -7.15
C SER A 413 3.53 3.82 -5.79
N VAL A 414 4.64 3.53 -5.10
CA VAL A 414 5.06 4.29 -3.90
C VAL A 414 5.28 5.77 -4.19
N MET A 415 5.42 6.18 -5.46
CA MET A 415 5.45 7.61 -5.82
C MET A 415 4.07 8.28 -5.69
N ASN A 416 2.98 7.52 -5.76
CA ASN A 416 1.63 8.02 -5.47
C ASN A 416 1.46 8.18 -3.96
N TYR A 417 1.03 9.35 -3.51
CA TYR A 417 0.88 9.66 -2.07
C TYR A 417 -0.11 8.76 -1.35
N ARG A 418 -1.06 8.12 -2.05
CA ARG A 418 -1.92 7.08 -1.43
C ARG A 418 -1.09 5.96 -0.81
N TYR A 419 0.08 5.66 -1.38
CA TYR A 419 0.91 4.51 -1.05
C TYR A 419 2.30 4.88 -0.51
N ALA A 420 2.70 6.15 -0.55
CA ALA A 420 4.07 6.63 -0.28
C ALA A 420 4.69 6.26 1.07
N THR A 421 3.89 5.93 2.09
CA THR A 421 4.39 5.61 3.44
C THR A 421 3.98 4.23 3.95
N ILE A 422 3.18 3.50 3.16
CA ILE A 422 2.60 2.20 3.53
C ILE A 422 2.92 1.09 2.50
N GLY A 423 3.19 1.48 1.25
CA GLY A 423 3.32 0.59 0.10
C GLY A 423 1.97 0.34 -0.58
N LEU A 424 1.96 -0.64 -1.48
CA LEU A 424 0.83 -1.14 -2.24
C LEU A 424 0.19 -2.32 -1.48
N PRO A 425 -1.00 -2.17 -0.89
CA PRO A 425 -1.67 -3.26 -0.20
C PRO A 425 -2.16 -4.33 -1.18
N ASP A 426 -2.12 -5.60 -0.79
CA ASP A 426 -2.78 -6.69 -1.50
C ASP A 426 -4.22 -6.87 -0.98
N TRP A 427 -5.17 -6.86 -1.92
CA TRP A 427 -6.60 -6.91 -1.64
C TRP A 427 -6.99 -8.23 -0.98
N SER A 428 -6.71 -9.38 -1.59
CA SER A 428 -7.07 -10.69 -1.03
C SER A 428 -6.40 -10.96 0.31
N ALA A 429 -5.12 -10.59 0.48
CA ALA A 429 -4.39 -10.79 1.72
C ALA A 429 -4.99 -9.96 2.88
N TRP A 430 -5.45 -8.74 2.62
CA TRP A 430 -6.19 -7.93 3.60
C TRP A 430 -7.43 -8.67 4.09
N ARG A 431 -8.25 -9.20 3.18
CA ARG A 431 -9.50 -9.91 3.51
C ARG A 431 -9.23 -11.17 4.31
N GLU A 432 -8.24 -11.96 3.87
CA GLU A 432 -7.82 -13.18 4.55
C GLU A 432 -7.24 -12.88 5.94
N ALA A 433 -6.54 -11.74 6.10
CA ALA A 433 -6.06 -11.30 7.41
C ALA A 433 -7.23 -11.00 8.36
N LEU A 434 -8.28 -10.33 7.89
CA LEU A 434 -9.48 -10.04 8.70
C LEU A 434 -10.20 -11.32 9.16
N ASP A 435 -10.33 -12.32 8.29
CA ASP A 435 -10.96 -13.61 8.61
C ASP A 435 -10.21 -14.41 9.68
N ARG A 436 -8.88 -14.21 9.79
CA ARG A 436 -8.02 -14.92 10.74
C ARG A 436 -7.96 -14.29 12.13
N ILE A 437 -8.50 -13.08 12.32
CA ILE A 437 -8.45 -12.40 13.61
C ILE A 437 -9.30 -13.17 14.63
N PRO A 438 -8.70 -13.76 15.69
CA PRO A 438 -9.46 -14.48 16.69
C PRO A 438 -10.47 -13.57 17.39
N GLN A 439 -11.67 -14.08 17.66
CA GLN A 439 -12.68 -13.30 18.37
C GLN A 439 -12.17 -12.85 19.76
N GLY A 440 -11.96 -11.55 19.93
CA GLY A 440 -11.57 -10.96 21.22
C GLY A 440 -10.13 -10.56 21.39
N THR A 441 -9.32 -10.58 20.34
CA THR A 441 -8.00 -9.91 20.32
C THR A 441 -8.14 -8.46 19.91
N ASP A 442 -7.21 -7.61 20.35
CA ASP A 442 -7.12 -6.22 19.90
C ASP A 442 -6.78 -6.21 18.41
N PHE A 443 -7.66 -5.62 17.60
CA PHE A 443 -7.47 -5.41 16.17
C PHE A 443 -6.87 -4.02 15.96
N VAL A 444 -5.69 -3.96 15.31
CA VAL A 444 -5.01 -2.73 14.91
C VAL A 444 -4.93 -2.72 13.38
N PRO A 445 -5.90 -2.09 12.69
CA PRO A 445 -6.02 -2.14 11.24
C PRO A 445 -4.75 -1.73 10.50
N GLU A 446 -4.04 -0.71 10.99
CA GLU A 446 -2.85 -0.19 10.34
C GLU A 446 -1.70 -1.20 10.33
N GLN A 447 -1.57 -2.03 11.37
CA GLN A 447 -0.56 -3.09 11.40
C GLN A 447 -0.88 -4.22 10.42
N VAL A 448 -2.17 -4.55 10.28
CA VAL A 448 -2.62 -5.50 9.26
C VAL A 448 -2.31 -4.94 7.88
N LEU A 449 -2.62 -3.66 7.64
CA LEU A 449 -2.38 -2.99 6.37
C LEU A 449 -0.88 -3.01 6.01
N GLU A 450 0.00 -2.66 6.96
CA GLU A 450 1.45 -2.76 6.78
C GLU A 450 1.88 -4.18 6.39
N SER A 451 1.34 -5.20 7.06
CA SER A 451 1.73 -6.60 6.85
C SER A 451 1.30 -7.20 5.51
N VAL A 452 0.25 -6.65 4.89
CA VAL A 452 -0.26 -7.11 3.59
C VAL A 452 0.14 -6.19 2.44
N SER A 453 0.92 -5.15 2.72
CA SER A 453 1.43 -4.24 1.69
C SER A 453 2.82 -4.66 1.23
N THR A 454 3.20 -4.24 0.03
CA THR A 454 4.57 -4.31 -0.50
C THR A 454 5.01 -2.95 -1.03
N ILE A 455 6.28 -2.58 -0.91
CA ILE A 455 6.79 -1.41 -1.63
C ILE A 455 7.10 -1.78 -3.07
N ASP A 456 6.67 -0.96 -4.02
CA ASP A 456 7.01 -1.12 -5.42
C ASP A 456 6.79 0.19 -6.19
N TYR A 457 7.52 0.34 -7.29
CA TYR A 457 7.20 1.29 -8.33
C TYR A 457 6.20 0.66 -9.29
N SER A 458 5.48 1.49 -10.05
CA SER A 458 4.52 0.96 -11.02
C SER A 458 5.24 0.13 -12.09
N ARG A 459 4.69 -1.07 -12.37
CA ARG A 459 5.27 -2.07 -13.31
C ARG A 459 4.67 -2.03 -14.71
N ASP A 460 3.52 -1.39 -14.87
CA ASP A 460 2.73 -1.42 -16.10
C ASP A 460 2.02 -0.09 -16.31
N VAL A 461 1.84 0.28 -17.57
CA VAL A 461 0.97 1.39 -17.96
C VAL A 461 -0.49 0.92 -17.89
N LEU A 462 -1.16 1.22 -16.77
CA LEU A 462 -2.57 0.90 -16.57
C LEU A 462 -3.50 1.71 -17.49
N ARG A 463 -4.75 1.25 -17.63
CA ARG A 463 -5.71 1.85 -18.55
C ARG A 463 -5.92 3.34 -18.26
N PRO A 464 -5.94 4.20 -19.29
CA PRO A 464 -6.39 5.58 -19.14
C PRO A 464 -7.83 5.65 -18.63
N LEU A 465 -8.10 6.57 -17.72
CA LEU A 465 -9.44 6.80 -17.15
C LEU A 465 -9.95 8.19 -17.57
N PHE A 466 -11.03 8.24 -18.35
CA PHE A 466 -11.48 9.46 -19.04
C PHE A 466 -12.70 10.13 -18.35
N ARG A 467 -12.81 11.48 -18.42
CA ARG A 467 -13.77 12.31 -17.64
C ARG A 467 -14.89 13.05 -18.43
N GLU A 468 -14.84 13.24 -19.75
CA GLU A 468 -15.77 14.19 -20.45
C GLU A 468 -17.03 13.59 -21.13
N GLU A 469 -17.80 14.37 -21.93
CA GLU A 469 -19.23 14.12 -22.23
C GLU A 469 -19.63 13.60 -23.64
N ASP A 470 -18.79 13.57 -24.69
CA ASP A 470 -19.23 13.03 -26.02
C ASP A 470 -18.06 12.67 -26.99
N PRO A 471 -18.02 11.48 -27.66
CA PRO A 471 -18.93 10.34 -27.50
C PRO A 471 -18.58 9.50 -26.25
N PRO A 472 -19.57 8.80 -25.67
CA PRO A 472 -19.72 8.66 -24.22
C PRO A 472 -18.54 7.98 -23.55
N TYR A 473 -17.81 8.79 -22.79
CA TYR A 473 -16.81 8.39 -21.83
C TYR A 473 -17.51 7.75 -20.66
N ALA A 474 -17.06 6.57 -20.28
CA ALA A 474 -17.41 6.11 -18.96
C ALA A 474 -16.44 5.09 -18.45
N LEU A 475 -16.29 5.16 -17.14
CA LEU A 475 -15.57 4.17 -16.39
C LEU A 475 -16.33 2.87 -16.53
N ASN A 476 -15.69 1.92 -17.18
CA ASN A 476 -16.26 0.60 -17.35
C ASN A 476 -16.02 -0.16 -16.05
N GLU A 477 -17.10 -0.35 -15.29
CA GLU A 477 -17.03 -1.02 -13.99
C GLU A 477 -16.55 -2.46 -14.14
N SER A 478 -17.00 -3.18 -15.17
CA SER A 478 -16.54 -4.55 -15.45
C SER A 478 -15.05 -4.63 -15.80
N ALA A 479 -14.45 -3.53 -16.25
CA ALA A 479 -13.05 -3.47 -16.66
C ALA A 479 -12.09 -2.99 -15.56
N GLY A 480 -12.59 -2.20 -14.61
CA GLY A 480 -11.75 -1.53 -13.60
C GLY A 480 -10.58 -0.76 -14.21
N VAL A 481 -9.42 -0.80 -13.54
CA VAL A 481 -8.15 -0.23 -14.06
C VAL A 481 -7.37 -1.21 -14.95
N GLY A 482 -7.75 -2.49 -14.95
CA GLY A 482 -7.15 -3.53 -15.78
C GLY A 482 -5.72 -3.92 -15.40
N GLY A 483 -5.37 -3.89 -14.11
CA GLY A 483 -4.08 -4.33 -13.60
C GLY A 483 -3.89 -5.85 -13.63
N GLY A 484 -2.64 -6.30 -13.60
CA GLY A 484 -2.30 -7.74 -13.53
C GLY A 484 -2.26 -8.32 -12.11
N THR A 485 -2.28 -7.47 -11.08
CA THR A 485 -2.11 -7.85 -9.67
C THR A 485 -3.37 -7.56 -8.86
N ASP A 486 -3.47 -8.17 -7.68
CA ASP A 486 -4.57 -7.93 -6.74
C ASP A 486 -4.32 -6.70 -5.85
N THR A 487 -3.55 -5.73 -6.33
CA THR A 487 -3.21 -4.52 -5.59
C THR A 487 -4.46 -3.69 -5.33
N VAL A 488 -4.56 -3.10 -4.15
CA VAL A 488 -5.68 -2.21 -3.77
C VAL A 488 -5.62 -0.92 -4.56
N VAL A 489 -6.63 -0.69 -5.39
CA VAL A 489 -6.94 0.59 -6.05
C VAL A 489 -7.81 1.40 -5.11
N ALA A 490 -7.53 2.71 -4.99
CA ALA A 490 -8.38 3.64 -4.25
C ALA A 490 -8.87 4.76 -5.19
N TRP A 491 -10.14 5.13 -5.08
CA TRP A 491 -10.76 6.21 -5.85
C TRP A 491 -11.83 6.92 -5.02
N TRP A 492 -12.24 8.10 -5.43
CA TRP A 492 -13.32 8.84 -4.79
C TRP A 492 -14.60 8.75 -5.64
N ASP A 493 -15.76 8.78 -4.98
CA ASP A 493 -17.04 8.92 -5.66
C ASP A 493 -17.48 10.39 -5.75
N ASP A 494 -18.65 10.60 -6.35
CA ASP A 494 -19.33 11.90 -6.50
C ASP A 494 -19.72 12.57 -5.18
N LYS A 495 -19.49 11.92 -4.03
CA LYS A 495 -19.85 12.38 -2.68
C LYS A 495 -18.64 12.56 -1.78
N ALA A 496 -17.43 12.59 -2.34
CA ALA A 496 -16.19 12.68 -1.57
C ALA A 496 -16.02 11.51 -0.59
N VAL A 497 -16.41 10.29 -0.97
CA VAL A 497 -16.13 9.09 -0.19
C VAL A 497 -15.04 8.28 -0.88
N LEU A 498 -13.99 7.94 -0.12
CA LEU A 498 -12.93 7.07 -0.62
C LEU A 498 -13.42 5.62 -0.63
N HIS A 499 -13.30 4.99 -1.79
CA HIS A 499 -13.61 3.60 -2.03
C HIS A 499 -12.37 2.84 -2.49
N VAL A 500 -12.43 1.52 -2.37
CA VAL A 500 -11.32 0.62 -2.74
C VAL A 500 -11.81 -0.67 -3.38
N GLY A 501 -10.93 -1.28 -4.16
CA GLY A 501 -11.16 -2.54 -4.86
C GLY A 501 -9.90 -3.09 -5.51
N PRO A 502 -9.95 -4.30 -6.07
CA PRO A 502 -8.77 -4.97 -6.64
C PRO A 502 -8.41 -4.43 -8.04
N ALA A 503 -7.13 -4.23 -8.30
CA ALA A 503 -6.65 -3.73 -9.60
C ALA A 503 -6.92 -4.67 -10.78
N ASN A 504 -6.94 -5.99 -10.54
CA ASN A 504 -7.19 -7.01 -11.55
C ASN A 504 -8.69 -7.32 -11.77
N GLY A 505 -9.58 -6.59 -11.11
CA GLY A 505 -11.00 -6.88 -11.07
C GLY A 505 -11.89 -5.70 -11.47
N PRO A 506 -13.21 -5.94 -11.49
CA PRO A 506 -14.19 -4.90 -11.70
C PRO A 506 -14.27 -3.94 -10.51
N LEU A 507 -14.57 -2.67 -10.76
CA LEU A 507 -14.67 -1.60 -9.76
C LEU A 507 -16.01 -0.86 -9.92
N ASP A 508 -16.77 -0.75 -8.83
CA ASP A 508 -18.04 0.00 -8.73
C ASP A 508 -17.72 1.49 -8.58
N TRP A 509 -17.49 2.18 -9.70
CA TRP A 509 -16.86 3.50 -9.71
C TRP A 509 -17.73 4.56 -9.02
N ASP A 510 -19.06 4.50 -9.20
CA ASP A 510 -20.01 5.45 -8.59
C ASP A 510 -20.64 4.95 -7.28
N TRP A 511 -20.22 3.76 -6.84
CA TRP A 511 -20.70 3.10 -5.62
C TRP A 511 -22.20 2.81 -5.60
N SER A 512 -22.86 2.80 -6.77
CA SER A 512 -24.30 2.54 -6.89
C SER A 512 -24.66 1.09 -6.52
N GLY A 513 -23.73 0.16 -6.77
CA GLY A 513 -23.81 -1.23 -6.37
C GLY A 513 -23.28 -1.53 -4.97
N LYS A 514 -22.79 -0.51 -4.25
CA LYS A 514 -22.15 -0.59 -2.92
C LYS A 514 -20.96 -1.56 -2.89
N GLY A 515 -20.03 -1.38 -3.80
CA GLY A 515 -18.84 -2.21 -3.98
C GLY A 515 -19.06 -3.40 -4.92
N THR A 516 -20.22 -3.50 -5.56
CA THR A 516 -20.50 -4.52 -6.60
C THR A 516 -20.71 -3.82 -7.93
N ALA A 517 -19.73 -3.94 -8.84
CA ALA A 517 -19.82 -3.40 -10.18
C ALA A 517 -21.09 -3.88 -10.92
N ASP A 518 -21.66 -3.02 -11.75
CA ASP A 518 -22.77 -3.39 -12.62
C ASP A 518 -22.35 -4.54 -13.56
N PRO A 519 -23.13 -5.64 -13.60
CA PRO A 519 -22.83 -6.77 -14.48
C PRO A 519 -22.94 -6.46 -15.97
N ASP A 520 -23.57 -5.35 -16.37
CA ASP A 520 -23.63 -4.90 -17.76
C ASP A 520 -22.32 -4.17 -18.14
N PRO A 521 -21.45 -4.74 -18.98
CA PRO A 521 -20.23 -4.09 -19.44
C PRO A 521 -20.49 -2.86 -20.33
N ALA A 522 -21.74 -2.64 -20.74
CA ALA A 522 -22.20 -1.41 -21.39
C ALA A 522 -22.68 -0.34 -20.40
N HIS A 523 -22.86 -0.69 -19.11
CA HIS A 523 -23.09 0.29 -18.07
C HIS A 523 -21.84 1.13 -17.88
N ARG A 524 -22.07 2.43 -17.84
CA ARG A 524 -21.09 3.46 -18.09
C ARG A 524 -21.42 4.57 -17.10
N THR A 525 -20.58 4.72 -16.07
CA THR A 525 -20.82 5.68 -14.98
C THR A 525 -19.82 6.85 -14.96
N HIS A 526 -20.21 7.88 -14.22
CA HIS A 526 -19.42 9.06 -13.88
C HIS A 526 -19.05 8.99 -12.41
N ALA A 527 -17.76 9.00 -12.12
CA ALA A 527 -17.24 9.08 -10.76
C ALA A 527 -16.08 10.06 -10.71
N ASP A 528 -15.91 10.67 -9.55
CA ASP A 528 -14.86 11.63 -9.34
C ASP A 528 -13.56 10.98 -8.93
N LEU A 529 -12.79 10.57 -9.92
CA LEU A 529 -11.62 9.73 -9.70
C LEU A 529 -10.50 10.42 -8.90
N LEU A 530 -10.58 11.72 -8.71
CA LEU A 530 -9.56 12.52 -8.03
C LEU A 530 -10.18 13.11 -6.76
N SER A 531 -9.49 13.03 -5.62
CA SER A 531 -9.71 14.00 -4.55
C SER A 531 -8.56 14.98 -4.56
N GLY A 532 -8.88 16.26 -4.74
CA GLY A 532 -7.93 17.35 -4.65
C GLY A 532 -7.36 17.52 -3.24
N PHE A 533 -6.30 16.81 -2.89
CA PHE A 533 -5.40 17.27 -1.82
C PHE A 533 -4.42 18.37 -2.32
N GLN A 534 -4.64 18.91 -3.52
CA GLN A 534 -3.82 19.95 -4.09
C GLN A 534 -4.27 21.31 -3.54
N GLU A 535 -3.36 21.99 -2.83
CA GLU A 535 -3.60 23.33 -2.30
C GLU A 535 -3.88 24.32 -3.42
N CYS A 536 -5.10 24.84 -3.49
CA CYS A 536 -5.52 25.78 -4.50
C CYS A 536 -5.59 27.23 -3.98
N ILE A 537 -5.77 27.45 -2.67
CA ILE A 537 -5.69 28.78 -2.03
C ILE A 537 -4.90 28.67 -0.73
N GLY A 538 -3.91 29.54 -0.56
CA GLY A 538 -3.15 29.65 0.69
C GLY A 538 -3.04 31.11 1.12
N PRO A 539 -2.73 31.37 2.39
CA PRO A 539 -2.55 32.74 2.89
C PRO A 539 -1.32 33.39 2.23
N GLU A 540 -1.38 34.69 1.98
CA GLU A 540 -0.28 35.44 1.37
C GLU A 540 0.98 35.35 2.25
N ASP A 541 2.11 34.95 1.64
CA ASP A 541 3.38 34.81 2.35
C ASP A 541 3.85 36.20 2.80
N PRO A 542 3.93 36.50 4.11
CA PRO A 542 4.37 37.82 4.51
C PRO A 542 5.85 37.99 4.13
N SER A 543 6.16 39.09 3.44
CA SER A 543 7.53 39.57 3.28
C SER A 543 8.30 39.48 4.61
N PRO A 544 9.63 39.24 4.59
CA PRO A 544 10.41 38.98 5.80
C PRO A 544 10.15 40.02 6.91
N GLY A 545 9.49 39.59 7.98
CA GLY A 545 9.17 40.43 9.16
C GLY A 545 7.71 40.83 9.35
N GLY A 546 6.78 40.45 8.46
CA GLY A 546 5.34 40.68 8.65
C GLY A 546 4.68 39.70 9.64
N THR A 547 3.67 40.15 10.37
CA THR A 547 2.76 39.26 11.14
C THR A 547 1.93 38.44 10.17
N ARG A 548 1.94 37.10 10.30
CA ARG A 548 1.15 36.19 9.47
C ARG A 548 -0.34 36.50 9.62
N ASN A 549 -1.02 36.77 8.51
CA ASN A 549 -2.47 36.84 8.47
C ASN A 549 -3.04 35.42 8.38
N GLY A 550 -4.23 35.21 8.95
CA GLY A 550 -4.99 33.98 8.72
C GLY A 550 -5.59 33.98 7.31
N LEU A 551 -6.12 32.83 6.89
CA LEU A 551 -6.88 32.72 5.65
C LEU A 551 -8.15 33.58 5.74
N ASP A 552 -8.32 34.53 4.82
CA ASP A 552 -9.50 35.40 4.71
C ASP A 552 -10.54 34.86 3.70
N THR A 553 -10.16 33.85 2.91
CA THR A 553 -10.97 33.23 1.88
C THR A 553 -12.05 32.32 2.50
N PRO A 554 -13.34 32.58 2.24
CA PRO A 554 -14.40 31.67 2.62
C PRO A 554 -14.31 30.39 1.77
N VAL A 555 -14.41 29.25 2.44
CA VAL A 555 -14.28 27.93 1.83
C VAL A 555 -15.61 27.56 1.18
N HIS A 556 -15.58 27.22 -0.11
CA HIS A 556 -16.74 26.67 -0.81
C HIS A 556 -17.12 25.31 -0.20
N PRO A 557 -18.41 24.92 -0.14
CA PRO A 557 -18.80 23.64 0.44
C PRO A 557 -18.17 22.40 -0.21
N ASP A 558 -17.75 22.51 -1.46
CA ASP A 558 -17.04 21.45 -2.19
C ASP A 558 -15.56 21.35 -1.79
N ASP A 559 -14.92 22.48 -1.47
CA ASP A 559 -13.50 22.55 -1.14
C ASP A 559 -13.18 22.23 0.32
N ILE A 560 -11.93 21.86 0.60
CA ILE A 560 -11.49 21.42 1.93
C ILE A 560 -10.51 22.41 2.55
N ALA A 561 -10.83 22.91 3.74
CA ALA A 561 -9.91 23.73 4.53
C ALA A 561 -9.00 22.87 5.41
N VAL A 562 -7.68 22.99 5.25
CA VAL A 562 -6.68 22.25 6.03
C VAL A 562 -5.73 23.20 6.76
N SER A 563 -5.47 22.94 8.03
CA SER A 563 -4.50 23.74 8.79
C SER A 563 -3.09 23.20 8.57
N VAL A 564 -2.22 24.01 7.94
CA VAL A 564 -0.82 23.64 7.67
C VAL A 564 0.08 24.28 8.71
N ARG A 565 0.85 23.45 9.41
CA ARG A 565 1.79 23.91 10.45
C ARG A 565 2.81 24.88 9.85
N ASN A 566 2.88 26.08 10.42
CA ASN A 566 3.71 27.22 9.97
C ASN A 566 3.28 27.98 8.71
N ARG A 567 2.15 27.63 8.08
CA ARG A 567 1.57 28.41 6.98
C ARG A 567 0.17 28.96 7.30
N GLY A 568 -0.57 28.35 8.23
CA GLY A 568 -1.96 28.73 8.52
C GLY A 568 -2.93 27.81 7.81
N THR A 569 -4.21 28.17 7.77
CA THR A 569 -5.23 27.39 7.04
C THR A 569 -5.06 27.62 5.54
N VAL A 570 -5.16 26.55 4.75
CA VAL A 570 -5.16 26.56 3.27
C VAL A 570 -6.43 25.88 2.78
N ILE A 571 -6.82 26.13 1.53
CA ILE A 571 -7.94 25.50 0.84
C ILE A 571 -7.37 24.56 -0.22
N LEU A 572 -7.82 23.31 -0.17
CA LEU A 572 -7.57 22.28 -1.17
C LEU A 572 -8.80 22.18 -2.07
N SER A 573 -8.59 21.89 -3.36
CA SER A 573 -9.72 21.67 -4.28
C SER A 573 -10.64 20.56 -3.80
N GLY A 574 -11.93 20.72 -4.05
CA GLY A 574 -12.93 19.72 -3.73
C GLY A 574 -12.79 18.43 -4.53
N PRO A 575 -13.73 17.49 -4.32
CA PRO A 575 -13.84 16.27 -5.09
C PRO A 575 -13.77 16.53 -6.59
N ASP A 576 -14.43 17.58 -7.10
CA ASP A 576 -14.48 17.88 -8.53
C ASP A 576 -13.15 18.31 -9.17
N GLY A 577 -12.10 18.44 -8.32
CA GLY A 577 -10.77 18.89 -8.68
C GLY A 577 -10.71 20.37 -9.05
N VAL A 578 -11.82 21.09 -8.91
CA VAL A 578 -11.95 22.53 -9.13
C VAL A 578 -11.74 23.23 -7.80
N CYS A 579 -11.15 24.41 -7.86
CA CYS A 579 -11.08 25.30 -6.71
C CYS A 579 -12.23 26.29 -6.81
N ASP A 580 -13.36 25.95 -6.19
CA ASP A 580 -14.58 26.77 -6.24
C ASP A 580 -14.53 27.98 -5.30
N SER A 581 -13.64 27.92 -4.30
CA SER A 581 -13.48 28.95 -3.29
C SER A 581 -13.05 30.28 -3.93
N PRO A 582 -13.79 31.37 -3.73
CA PRO A 582 -13.47 32.65 -4.35
C PRO A 582 -12.33 33.33 -3.59
N VAL A 583 -11.16 33.40 -4.20
CA VAL A 583 -9.93 33.99 -3.60
C VAL A 583 -10.19 35.42 -3.11
N THR A 584 -10.00 35.66 -1.81
CA THR A 584 -10.13 36.99 -1.18
C THR A 584 -8.83 37.79 -1.29
N ALA A 585 -8.93 39.14 -1.32
CA ALA A 585 -7.76 40.02 -1.27
C ALA A 585 -7.04 39.90 0.08
N GLY A 586 -5.85 39.28 0.09
CA GLY A 586 -5.07 38.95 1.29
C GLY A 586 -4.61 37.48 1.33
N ASP A 587 -5.22 36.65 0.47
CA ASP A 587 -4.78 35.28 0.24
C ASP A 587 -4.20 35.13 -1.17
N THR A 588 -3.24 34.23 -1.30
CA THR A 588 -2.73 33.80 -2.59
C THR A 588 -3.55 32.62 -3.10
N SER A 589 -4.27 32.83 -4.19
CA SER A 589 -4.60 31.72 -5.06
C SER A 589 -3.30 31.06 -5.49
N ARG A 590 -3.12 29.79 -5.15
CA ARG A 590 -2.25 28.92 -5.92
C ARG A 590 -2.99 28.53 -7.19
N SER A 591 -3.32 29.51 -8.03
CA SER A 591 -3.29 29.25 -9.46
C SER A 591 -1.81 29.00 -9.75
N VAL A 592 -1.39 27.74 -9.75
CA VAL A 592 -0.30 27.27 -10.62
C VAL A 592 0.81 28.32 -10.77
N ARG A 593 1.57 28.61 -9.70
CA ARG A 593 2.58 29.69 -9.81
C ARG A 593 3.85 29.27 -10.55
N ASP A 594 3.92 28.02 -11.06
CA ASP A 594 5.01 27.54 -11.93
C ASP A 594 4.59 26.77 -13.20
N TYR A 595 3.33 26.85 -13.67
CA TYR A 595 3.09 26.72 -15.12
C TYR A 595 2.91 28.12 -15.72
N PRO A 596 3.69 28.48 -16.75
CA PRO A 596 3.80 29.84 -17.23
C PRO A 596 2.45 30.43 -17.58
N ARG A 597 2.34 31.73 -17.29
CA ARG A 597 1.20 32.64 -17.25
C ARG A 597 0.30 32.77 -18.49
N GLU A 598 0.25 31.77 -19.36
CA GLU A 598 -0.77 31.60 -20.41
C GLU A 598 -1.35 30.17 -20.45
N LYS A 599 -0.86 29.26 -19.59
CA LYS A 599 -1.36 27.90 -19.43
C LYS A 599 -2.24 27.80 -18.18
N LYS A 600 -3.48 28.26 -18.36
CA LYS A 600 -4.65 27.80 -17.61
C LYS A 600 -4.57 26.28 -17.42
N TYR A 601 -5.04 25.72 -16.29
CA TYR A 601 -5.81 24.47 -16.34
C TYR A 601 -6.74 24.64 -17.53
N GLY A 602 -6.43 23.97 -18.65
CA GLY A 602 -6.75 24.49 -19.98
C GLY A 602 -8.19 24.98 -20.08
N ARG A 603 -8.46 25.86 -21.06
CA ARG A 603 -9.85 26.09 -21.49
C ARG A 603 -10.62 24.77 -21.47
N GLU A 604 -11.93 24.78 -21.20
CA GLU A 604 -12.89 23.72 -21.61
C GLU A 604 -12.24 22.84 -22.69
N GLY A 605 -11.67 21.67 -22.32
CA GLY A 605 -10.85 20.98 -23.31
C GLY A 605 -9.52 20.27 -22.98
N GLU A 606 -8.81 20.43 -21.84
CA GLU A 606 -7.44 19.87 -21.72
C GLU A 606 -7.24 18.69 -20.74
N TRP A 607 -8.19 18.40 -19.84
CA TRP A 607 -8.32 17.06 -19.21
C TRP A 607 -9.52 16.26 -19.77
N THR A 608 -10.08 16.74 -20.89
CA THR A 608 -10.98 15.99 -21.79
C THR A 608 -10.55 14.56 -22.06
N PHE A 609 -9.23 14.32 -22.12
CA PHE A 609 -8.61 13.05 -22.51
C PHE A 609 -8.29 12.11 -21.34
N GLY A 610 -8.69 12.40 -20.10
CA GLY A 610 -8.51 11.50 -18.97
C GLY A 610 -7.13 11.51 -18.28
N ILE A 611 -7.01 10.73 -17.21
CA ILE A 611 -5.77 10.49 -16.45
C ILE A 611 -5.09 9.21 -16.96
N LEU A 612 -3.76 9.25 -17.14
CA LEU A 612 -3.02 8.16 -17.76
C LEU A 612 -2.36 7.26 -16.71
N GLY A 613 -2.26 5.96 -17.01
CA GLY A 613 -1.37 5.07 -16.27
C GLY A 613 0.09 5.42 -16.55
N PHE A 614 0.99 4.96 -15.68
CA PHE A 614 2.42 5.15 -15.85
C PHE A 614 3.18 3.93 -15.35
N ASP A 615 4.29 3.61 -16.02
CA ASP A 615 5.23 2.57 -15.65
C ASP A 615 6.54 3.26 -15.24
N ASP A 616 6.73 3.34 -13.93
CA ASP A 616 7.90 3.96 -13.32
C ASP A 616 9.16 3.17 -13.57
N TRP A 617 9.11 1.84 -13.53
CA TRP A 617 10.30 1.01 -13.74
C TRP A 617 10.89 1.21 -15.13
N ALA A 618 10.04 1.35 -16.15
CA ALA A 618 10.48 1.70 -17.50
C ALA A 618 10.94 3.17 -17.64
N ALA A 619 10.56 4.05 -16.72
CA ALA A 619 10.84 5.49 -16.77
C ALA A 619 12.05 5.93 -15.95
N VAL A 620 12.59 5.08 -15.07
CA VAL A 620 13.78 5.36 -14.23
C VAL A 620 14.92 5.93 -15.08
N LYS A 621 15.52 7.03 -14.59
CA LYS A 621 16.68 7.68 -15.19
C LYS A 621 17.90 7.54 -14.29
N PHE A 622 18.90 6.82 -14.76
CA PHE A 622 20.19 6.72 -14.07
C PHE A 622 21.01 7.96 -14.35
N ARG A 623 21.08 8.91 -13.42
CA ARG A 623 21.77 10.20 -13.62
C ARG A 623 23.22 10.18 -13.14
N ILE A 624 23.89 9.05 -13.34
CA ILE A 624 25.25 8.78 -12.85
C ILE A 624 26.18 8.37 -13.99
N GLY A 625 27.47 8.48 -13.71
CA GLY A 625 28.64 8.18 -14.52
C GLY A 625 28.53 8.67 -15.95
N VAL A 626 28.50 7.71 -16.88
CA VAL A 626 28.49 7.94 -18.32
C VAL A 626 27.09 7.94 -18.93
N SER A 627 26.04 7.83 -18.10
CA SER A 627 24.67 7.85 -18.59
C SER A 627 24.38 9.12 -19.40
N PRO A 628 23.61 9.01 -20.51
CA PRO A 628 23.12 10.17 -21.25
C PRO A 628 22.34 11.18 -20.38
N ASP A 629 21.76 10.73 -19.26
CA ASP A 629 20.97 11.55 -18.35
C ASP A 629 21.81 12.28 -17.29
N ALA A 630 23.09 11.94 -17.10
CA ALA A 630 23.96 12.42 -16.01
C ALA A 630 24.32 13.93 -16.04
N GLY A 631 23.85 14.66 -17.05
CA GLY A 631 23.97 16.12 -17.19
C GLY A 631 22.65 16.85 -17.36
N GLN A 632 21.52 16.13 -17.33
CA GLN A 632 20.20 16.74 -17.43
C GLN A 632 19.79 17.26 -16.04
N PRO A 633 19.29 18.50 -15.92
CA PRO A 633 18.72 18.97 -14.65
C PRO A 633 17.52 18.08 -14.28
N LEU A 634 17.30 17.86 -12.99
CA LEU A 634 16.01 17.30 -12.58
C LEU A 634 14.89 18.27 -12.99
N PRO A 635 13.69 17.76 -13.27
CA PRO A 635 12.50 18.61 -13.22
C PRO A 635 12.47 19.46 -11.95
N GLU A 636 11.79 20.61 -11.99
CA GLU A 636 11.48 21.42 -10.81
C GLU A 636 11.19 20.52 -9.59
N PRO A 637 11.82 20.78 -8.42
CA PRO A 637 11.68 19.93 -7.25
C PRO A 637 10.20 19.65 -6.98
N GLY A 638 9.85 18.36 -6.90
CA GLY A 638 8.51 17.94 -6.50
C GLY A 638 8.16 18.49 -5.12
N GLU A 639 6.87 18.48 -4.79
CA GLU A 639 6.43 18.72 -3.41
C GLU A 639 7.21 17.81 -2.45
N PRO A 640 7.65 18.29 -1.27
CA PRO A 640 8.35 17.45 -0.31
C PRO A 640 7.47 16.27 0.11
N ALA A 641 8.07 15.16 0.53
CA ALA A 641 7.32 13.99 0.96
C ALA A 641 6.25 14.31 2.01
N MET A 642 5.31 13.38 2.15
CA MET A 642 4.21 13.47 3.08
C MET A 642 4.67 13.77 4.52
N THR A 643 3.92 14.62 5.22
CA THR A 643 4.07 14.86 6.66
C THR A 643 3.44 13.74 7.49
N GLU A 644 3.83 13.61 8.77
CA GLU A 644 3.21 12.62 9.69
C GLU A 644 1.68 12.79 9.79
N GLU A 645 1.20 14.03 9.82
CA GLU A 645 -0.24 14.33 9.92
C GLU A 645 -0.99 13.92 8.63
N GLU A 646 -0.40 14.17 7.45
CA GLU A 646 -0.95 13.72 6.17
C GLU A 646 -0.91 12.20 6.02
N ARG A 647 0.15 11.54 6.53
CA ARG A 647 0.26 10.08 6.56
C ARG A 647 -0.83 9.46 7.40
N ASP A 648 -1.02 9.94 8.63
CA ASP A 648 -2.03 9.40 9.54
C ASP A 648 -3.44 9.55 8.96
N ARG A 649 -3.71 10.68 8.29
CA ARG A 649 -4.95 10.88 7.54
C ARG A 649 -5.08 9.89 6.38
N THR A 650 -4.10 9.85 5.47
CA THR A 650 -4.17 9.06 4.22
C THR A 650 -4.28 7.56 4.50
N VAL A 651 -3.52 7.06 5.48
CA VAL A 651 -3.59 5.67 5.94
C VAL A 651 -4.92 5.40 6.64
N GLY A 652 -5.41 6.33 7.47
CA GLY A 652 -6.70 6.20 8.13
C GLY A 652 -7.87 6.12 7.15
N GLU A 653 -7.88 6.98 6.12
CA GLU A 653 -8.87 6.94 5.03
C GLU A 653 -8.82 5.61 4.27
N LEU A 654 -7.62 5.11 3.94
CA LEU A 654 -7.44 3.85 3.23
C LEU A 654 -7.94 2.67 4.07
N VAL A 655 -7.63 2.65 5.37
CA VAL A 655 -8.16 1.66 6.32
C VAL A 655 -9.68 1.72 6.39
N ASP A 656 -10.26 2.92 6.46
CA ASP A 656 -11.71 3.10 6.50
C ASP A 656 -12.36 2.58 5.22
N ALA A 657 -11.81 2.92 4.06
CA ALA A 657 -12.30 2.44 2.77
C ALA A 657 -12.21 0.90 2.68
N LEU A 658 -11.11 0.29 3.13
CA LEU A 658 -10.93 -1.16 3.17
C LEU A 658 -11.93 -1.86 4.10
N LEU A 659 -12.18 -1.30 5.27
CA LEU A 659 -13.19 -1.81 6.20
C LEU A 659 -14.61 -1.60 5.67
N ALA A 660 -14.87 -0.50 4.97
CA ALA A 660 -16.14 -0.21 4.31
C ALA A 660 -16.38 -1.13 3.11
N ALA A 661 -15.36 -1.51 2.36
CA ALA A 661 -15.51 -2.45 1.25
C ALA A 661 -15.71 -3.90 1.73
N GLU A 662 -15.25 -4.23 2.94
CA GLU A 662 -15.67 -5.44 3.64
C GLU A 662 -17.09 -5.35 4.21
N ALA A 663 -17.68 -4.16 4.20
CA ALA A 663 -19.05 -4.00 4.66
C ALA A 663 -20.01 -4.83 3.79
N PRO A 664 -21.16 -5.21 4.36
CA PRO A 664 -22.09 -6.08 3.68
C PRO A 664 -22.65 -5.54 2.37
N ALA A 665 -22.38 -6.24 1.25
CA ALA A 665 -23.21 -6.16 0.05
C ALA A 665 -24.68 -6.36 0.46
N LEU A 666 -25.52 -5.38 0.12
CA LEU A 666 -26.91 -5.36 0.53
C LEU A 666 -27.67 -6.53 -0.09
N SER A 667 -28.46 -7.23 0.73
CA SER A 667 -29.41 -8.20 0.17
C SER A 667 -30.50 -7.40 -0.57
N PRO A 668 -30.77 -7.68 -1.87
CA PRO A 668 -31.82 -6.99 -2.63
C PRO A 668 -33.21 -7.23 -2.02
N THR A 669 -33.39 -8.33 -1.30
CA THR A 669 -34.55 -8.58 -0.46
C THR A 669 -34.20 -8.34 1.01
N PRO A 670 -34.99 -7.55 1.77
CA PRO A 670 -34.80 -7.42 3.21
C PRO A 670 -34.76 -8.80 3.88
N ARG A 671 -33.79 -9.04 4.77
CA ARG A 671 -33.74 -10.26 5.60
C ARG A 671 -33.85 -9.87 7.06
N TRP A 672 -34.97 -10.18 7.68
CA TRP A 672 -35.15 -9.95 9.10
C TRP A 672 -36.22 -10.87 9.66
N ALA A 673 -36.11 -11.15 10.96
CA ALA A 673 -37.03 -12.02 11.66
C ALA A 673 -37.13 -11.62 13.13
N TYR A 674 -38.26 -11.94 13.75
CA TYR A 674 -38.40 -11.93 15.19
C TYR A 674 -39.14 -13.17 15.65
N ALA A 675 -38.85 -13.60 16.88
CA ALA A 675 -39.55 -14.69 17.51
C ALA A 675 -39.60 -14.50 19.03
N TYR A 676 -40.75 -14.77 19.63
CA TYR A 676 -40.88 -14.92 21.07
C TYR A 676 -40.43 -16.33 21.47
N MET A 677 -39.45 -16.42 22.36
CA MET A 677 -39.20 -17.62 23.13
C MET A 677 -40.28 -17.71 24.21
N ASP A 678 -41.38 -18.35 23.86
CA ASP A 678 -42.55 -18.51 24.73
C ASP A 678 -42.55 -19.82 25.55
N ARG A 679 -41.47 -20.61 25.44
CA ARG A 679 -41.29 -21.96 26.01
C ARG A 679 -40.03 -22.08 26.89
N ALA A 680 -39.85 -21.18 27.85
CA ALA A 680 -38.59 -21.05 28.60
C ALA A 680 -38.24 -22.22 29.52
N THR A 681 -39.21 -22.87 30.14
CA THR A 681 -38.92 -23.87 31.18
C THR A 681 -38.56 -25.23 30.59
N VAL A 682 -37.83 -26.06 31.34
CA VAL A 682 -37.54 -27.47 30.98
C VAL A 682 -38.81 -28.28 30.64
N ALA A 683 -39.97 -27.92 31.22
CA ALA A 683 -41.24 -28.56 30.91
C ALA A 683 -41.85 -28.11 29.57
N GLU A 684 -41.57 -26.87 29.15
CA GLU A 684 -42.06 -26.29 27.90
C GLU A 684 -41.12 -26.59 26.72
N ALA A 685 -39.81 -26.54 26.95
CA ALA A 685 -38.75 -26.91 26.03
C ALA A 685 -37.69 -27.77 26.77
N PRO A 686 -37.73 -29.11 26.65
CA PRO A 686 -36.76 -30.00 27.26
C PRO A 686 -35.34 -29.72 26.78
N ILE A 687 -34.35 -29.87 27.67
CA ILE A 687 -32.95 -29.62 27.35
C ILE A 687 -32.49 -30.60 26.25
N GLY A 688 -31.86 -30.06 25.21
CA GLY A 688 -31.35 -30.81 24.05
C GLY A 688 -32.40 -31.20 23.01
N VAL A 689 -33.66 -30.79 23.18
CA VAL A 689 -34.75 -31.10 22.25
C VAL A 689 -35.15 -29.86 21.46
N VAL A 690 -35.16 -29.99 20.14
CA VAL A 690 -35.69 -28.96 19.24
C VAL A 690 -37.19 -28.82 19.46
N THR A 691 -37.63 -27.62 19.82
CA THR A 691 -39.02 -27.31 20.15
C THR A 691 -39.52 -26.19 19.24
N GLU A 692 -40.69 -26.39 18.62
CA GLU A 692 -41.36 -25.37 17.81
C GLU A 692 -41.84 -24.21 18.69
N LEU A 693 -41.56 -22.97 18.26
CA LEU A 693 -42.12 -21.78 18.90
C LEU A 693 -43.55 -21.53 18.42
N THR A 694 -44.35 -20.85 19.23
CA THR A 694 -45.76 -20.63 18.86
C THR A 694 -45.86 -19.77 17.59
N PRO A 695 -46.60 -20.21 16.54
CA PRO A 695 -46.63 -19.53 15.24
C PRO A 695 -47.08 -18.06 15.26
N ILE A 696 -47.92 -17.67 16.23
CA ILE A 696 -48.45 -16.30 16.33
C ILE A 696 -47.43 -15.29 16.90
N GLY A 697 -46.35 -15.77 17.54
CA GLY A 697 -45.32 -14.94 18.16
C GLY A 697 -44.05 -14.83 17.32
N GLN A 698 -44.12 -15.09 16.02
CA GLN A 698 -42.95 -15.12 15.15
C GLN A 698 -43.27 -14.61 13.76
N TRP A 699 -42.26 -14.07 13.10
CA TRP A 699 -42.32 -13.69 11.70
C TRP A 699 -40.90 -13.67 11.13
N SER A 700 -40.75 -14.08 9.88
CA SER A 700 -39.50 -13.99 9.14
C SER A 700 -39.79 -13.69 7.67
N THR A 701 -38.89 -12.94 7.03
CA THR A 701 -38.88 -12.78 5.56
C THR A 701 -38.68 -14.11 4.82
N GLY A 702 -38.08 -15.09 5.49
CA GLY A 702 -37.77 -16.42 4.94
C GLY A 702 -38.83 -17.50 5.19
N GLY A 703 -39.93 -17.17 5.86
CA GLY A 703 -41.01 -18.11 6.16
C GLY A 703 -41.44 -18.13 7.63
N THR A 704 -42.08 -19.21 8.06
CA THR A 704 -42.49 -19.46 9.46
C THR A 704 -41.92 -20.79 9.95
N GLY A 705 -41.90 -21.03 11.26
CA GLY A 705 -41.38 -22.28 11.84
C GLY A 705 -40.06 -22.08 12.56
N ALA A 706 -39.92 -20.97 13.29
CA ALA A 706 -38.80 -20.76 14.20
C ALA A 706 -38.85 -21.81 15.31
N THR A 707 -37.68 -22.41 15.58
CA THR A 707 -37.51 -23.41 16.62
C THR A 707 -36.54 -22.92 17.68
N VAL A 708 -36.58 -23.53 18.85
CA VAL A 708 -35.61 -23.31 19.92
C VAL A 708 -35.08 -24.63 20.44
N THR A 709 -33.78 -24.67 20.71
CA THR A 709 -33.13 -25.73 21.49
C THR A 709 -32.72 -25.14 22.83
N HIS A 710 -33.30 -25.65 23.91
CA HIS A 710 -32.85 -25.32 25.27
C HIS A 710 -31.55 -26.07 25.54
N THR A 711 -30.41 -25.39 25.64
CA THR A 711 -29.07 -26.04 25.70
C THR A 711 -28.55 -26.22 27.12
N GLY A 712 -29.13 -25.51 28.10
CA GLY A 712 -28.83 -25.61 29.52
C GLY A 712 -29.54 -24.49 30.27
N THR A 713 -29.40 -24.43 31.60
CA THR A 713 -30.11 -23.43 32.41
C THR A 713 -29.91 -22.00 31.88
N GLY A 714 -31.01 -21.38 31.46
CA GLY A 714 -31.03 -20.03 30.87
C GLY A 714 -30.32 -19.89 29.53
N ALA A 715 -29.88 -20.97 28.90
CA ALA A 715 -29.14 -20.99 27.65
C ALA A 715 -29.97 -21.61 26.51
N TYR A 716 -30.09 -20.89 25.40
CA TYR A 716 -30.96 -21.28 24.30
C TYR A 716 -30.31 -21.01 22.95
N GLU A 717 -30.63 -21.83 21.95
CA GLU A 717 -30.32 -21.59 20.55
C GLU A 717 -31.63 -21.49 19.76
N VAL A 718 -31.90 -20.31 19.21
CA VAL A 718 -33.09 -20.05 18.39
C VAL A 718 -32.71 -20.14 16.92
N ARG A 719 -33.46 -20.91 16.14
CA ARG A 719 -33.31 -21.01 14.68
C ARG A 719 -34.40 -20.17 14.01
N LEU A 720 -33.99 -19.18 13.23
CA LEU A 720 -34.87 -18.28 12.49
C LEU A 720 -34.86 -18.68 11.00
N PRO A 721 -36.02 -19.05 10.41
CA PRO A 721 -36.06 -19.67 9.10
C PRO A 721 -35.79 -18.68 7.96
N GLY A 722 -34.93 -19.08 7.02
CA GLY A 722 -34.74 -18.39 5.73
C GLY A 722 -34.18 -16.96 5.81
N VAL A 723 -33.52 -16.59 6.91
CA VAL A 723 -32.93 -15.26 7.15
C VAL A 723 -31.43 -15.27 7.32
N ALA A 724 -30.77 -16.40 7.02
CA ALA A 724 -29.32 -16.53 7.11
C ALA A 724 -28.60 -15.30 6.51
N SER A 725 -27.71 -14.71 7.30
CA SER A 725 -26.82 -13.66 6.84
C SER A 725 -25.59 -13.61 7.72
N ALA A 726 -24.41 -13.84 7.13
CA ALA A 726 -23.12 -13.68 7.80
C ALA A 726 -22.86 -12.24 8.28
N ARG A 727 -23.75 -11.32 7.93
CA ARG A 727 -23.59 -9.88 7.98
C ARG A 727 -24.81 -9.18 8.61
N GLY A 728 -25.69 -9.96 9.25
CA GLY A 728 -26.79 -9.43 10.06
C GLY A 728 -26.38 -9.17 11.50
N ILE A 729 -27.33 -8.70 12.30
CA ILE A 729 -27.14 -8.45 13.72
C ILE A 729 -28.32 -8.99 14.51
N ALA A 730 -28.02 -9.65 15.62
CA ALA A 730 -29.01 -10.22 16.52
C ALA A 730 -29.23 -9.32 17.75
N HIS A 731 -30.45 -9.28 18.23
CA HIS A 731 -30.85 -8.57 19.44
C HIS A 731 -31.77 -9.44 20.27
N VAL A 732 -31.72 -9.27 21.59
CA VAL A 732 -32.61 -9.95 22.51
C VAL A 732 -33.18 -8.98 23.53
N THR A 733 -34.41 -9.25 23.95
CA THR A 733 -35.09 -8.53 25.03
C THR A 733 -35.79 -9.53 25.94
N ALA A 734 -35.55 -9.45 27.25
CA ALA A 734 -36.29 -10.25 28.22
C ALA A 734 -37.78 -9.86 28.24
N TYR A 735 -38.66 -10.87 28.30
CA TYR A 735 -40.11 -10.70 28.12
C TYR A 735 -40.87 -11.63 29.08
N ARG A 736 -41.72 -11.12 29.99
CA ARG A 736 -42.86 -11.83 30.62
C ARG A 736 -43.61 -10.91 31.59
N THR A 737 -44.85 -11.23 31.92
CA THR A 737 -45.73 -10.48 32.85
C THR A 737 -45.32 -10.49 34.34
N VAL A 738 -44.14 -11.01 34.70
CA VAL A 738 -43.69 -11.07 36.10
C VAL A 738 -42.71 -9.94 36.38
N TYR A 739 -42.96 -9.15 37.44
CA TYR A 739 -42.15 -8.01 37.89
C TYR A 739 -40.74 -8.37 38.42
N ARG A 740 -40.11 -9.45 37.94
CA ARG A 740 -38.78 -9.87 38.38
C ARG A 740 -37.73 -9.37 37.41
N GLY A 741 -36.71 -8.71 37.94
CA GLY A 741 -35.56 -8.23 37.19
C GLY A 741 -34.81 -9.37 36.49
N ARG A 742 -34.84 -9.36 35.16
CA ARG A 742 -34.21 -10.37 34.29
C ARG A 742 -33.51 -9.70 33.13
N THR A 743 -32.41 -10.29 32.69
CA THR A 743 -31.63 -9.77 31.56
C THR A 743 -31.21 -10.95 30.69
N CYS A 744 -31.29 -10.78 29.38
CA CYS A 744 -30.79 -11.77 28.42
C CYS A 744 -29.75 -11.09 27.52
N ALA A 745 -28.74 -11.84 27.12
CA ALA A 745 -27.66 -11.43 26.25
C ALA A 745 -27.56 -12.38 25.05
N VAL A 746 -27.07 -11.87 23.92
CA VAL A 746 -26.72 -12.73 22.77
C VAL A 746 -25.30 -13.24 23.01
N THR A 747 -25.11 -14.56 22.97
CA THR A 747 -23.79 -15.18 23.16
C THR A 747 -23.12 -15.56 21.85
N GLY A 748 -23.87 -15.57 20.74
CA GLY A 748 -23.38 -15.77 19.38
C GLY A 748 -24.54 -15.82 18.39
N PHE A 749 -24.27 -15.59 17.11
CA PHE A 749 -25.21 -15.82 16.01
C PHE A 749 -24.44 -16.19 14.74
N GLU A 750 -25.00 -17.05 13.90
CA GLU A 750 -24.36 -17.51 12.67
C GLU A 750 -25.36 -18.10 11.66
N PRO A 751 -25.05 -18.03 10.35
CA PRO A 751 -25.77 -18.78 9.33
C PRO A 751 -25.68 -20.30 9.51
N SER A 752 -26.81 -20.99 9.33
CA SER A 752 -26.92 -22.45 9.26
C SER A 752 -27.77 -22.85 8.05
N GLY A 753 -27.10 -23.01 6.91
CA GLY A 753 -27.79 -23.19 5.63
C GLY A 753 -28.58 -21.92 5.27
N ALA A 754 -29.90 -22.06 5.08
CA ALA A 754 -30.78 -20.92 4.81
C ALA A 754 -31.25 -20.19 6.08
N ASP A 755 -31.04 -20.76 7.26
CA ASP A 755 -31.54 -20.24 8.53
C ASP A 755 -30.46 -19.50 9.30
N GLU A 756 -30.87 -18.62 10.21
CA GLU A 756 -29.97 -17.96 11.16
C GLU A 756 -30.10 -18.59 12.55
N LEU A 757 -28.98 -18.93 13.19
CA LEU A 757 -28.95 -19.38 14.57
C LEU A 757 -28.61 -18.21 15.49
N VAL A 758 -29.36 -18.03 16.57
CA VAL A 758 -29.11 -17.01 17.59
C VAL A 758 -29.03 -17.68 18.96
N ARG A 759 -27.85 -17.60 19.58
CA ARG A 759 -27.57 -18.14 20.92
C ARG A 759 -27.80 -17.06 21.97
N VAL A 760 -28.57 -17.40 23.01
CA VAL A 760 -29.03 -16.49 24.06
C VAL A 760 -28.71 -17.05 25.43
N GLN A 761 -28.25 -16.19 26.34
CA GLN A 761 -28.10 -16.49 27.77
C GLN A 761 -28.91 -15.50 28.60
N CYS A 762 -29.87 -16.01 29.38
CA CYS A 762 -30.64 -15.25 30.35
C CYS A 762 -30.05 -15.44 31.76
N ARG A 763 -30.09 -14.34 32.54
CA ARG A 763 -29.55 -14.23 33.89
C ARG A 763 -30.53 -13.53 34.83
N ASP A 764 -30.44 -13.87 36.11
CA ASP A 764 -31.20 -13.22 37.17
C ASP A 764 -30.56 -11.91 37.63
N GLN A 765 -31.10 -11.31 38.69
CA GLN A 765 -30.57 -10.08 39.27
C GLN A 765 -29.19 -10.24 39.95
N ALA A 766 -28.80 -11.46 40.31
CA ALA A 766 -27.48 -11.77 40.88
C ALA A 766 -26.44 -12.12 39.79
N GLY A 767 -26.88 -12.33 38.54
CA GLY A 767 -26.02 -12.69 37.41
C GLY A 767 -25.99 -14.19 37.14
N GLU A 768 -26.75 -14.98 37.89
CA GLU A 768 -26.82 -16.42 37.75
C GLU A 768 -27.70 -16.82 36.55
N PRO A 769 -27.30 -17.84 35.77
CA PRO A 769 -28.11 -18.37 34.68
C PRO A 769 -29.52 -18.75 35.13
N VAL A 770 -30.54 -18.35 34.38
CA VAL A 770 -31.94 -18.68 34.71
C VAL A 770 -32.80 -18.85 33.47
N ASP A 771 -33.62 -19.89 33.48
CA ASP A 771 -34.64 -20.13 32.46
C ASP A 771 -35.62 -18.97 32.44
N TRP A 772 -35.65 -18.23 31.32
CA TRP A 772 -36.53 -17.11 31.13
C TRP A 772 -37.02 -16.95 29.69
N TRP A 773 -38.12 -16.22 29.57
CA TRP A 773 -38.79 -15.87 28.32
C TRP A 773 -38.19 -14.59 27.74
N PHE A 774 -38.09 -14.52 26.41
CA PHE A 774 -37.49 -13.39 25.71
C PHE A 774 -38.04 -13.28 24.30
N THR A 775 -37.71 -12.19 23.63
CA THR A 775 -37.94 -12.00 22.19
C THR A 775 -36.60 -11.73 21.51
N VAL A 776 -36.36 -12.44 20.42
CA VAL A 776 -35.21 -12.22 19.54
C VAL A 776 -35.63 -11.41 18.33
N LEU A 777 -34.70 -10.58 17.86
CA LEU A 777 -34.76 -9.89 16.58
C LEU A 777 -33.46 -10.17 15.85
N PHE A 778 -33.54 -10.53 14.58
CA PHE A 778 -32.41 -10.55 13.68
C PHE A 778 -32.70 -9.65 12.49
N THR A 779 -31.74 -8.82 12.11
CA THR A 779 -31.85 -7.91 10.97
C THR A 779 -30.58 -7.94 10.15
N ALA A 780 -30.72 -8.06 8.83
CA ALA A 780 -29.65 -7.79 7.89
C ALA A 780 -29.87 -6.42 7.22
N PRO A 781 -28.79 -5.67 6.92
CA PRO A 781 -28.88 -4.44 6.14
C PRO A 781 -29.60 -4.64 4.79
N SER A 782 -30.40 -3.65 4.38
CA SER A 782 -31.07 -3.61 3.07
C SER A 782 -31.24 -2.16 2.58
N ALA A 783 -31.46 -1.97 1.27
CA ALA A 783 -31.58 -0.65 0.65
C ALA A 783 -32.96 -0.03 0.92
N THR A 784 -33.22 0.40 2.15
CA THR A 784 -34.54 0.94 2.55
C THR A 784 -34.66 2.46 2.44
N GLY A 785 -33.59 3.16 2.04
CA GLY A 785 -33.56 4.63 1.91
C GLY A 785 -33.63 5.41 3.23
N HIS A 786 -33.51 4.72 4.37
CA HIS A 786 -33.52 5.31 5.71
C HIS A 786 -32.15 5.15 6.40
N PRO A 787 -31.72 6.12 7.23
CA PRO A 787 -30.51 5.98 8.01
C PRO A 787 -30.56 4.72 8.89
N TYR A 788 -29.62 3.80 8.66
CA TYR A 788 -29.49 2.55 9.41
C TYR A 788 -28.02 2.22 9.64
N ALA A 789 -27.66 1.95 10.89
CA ALA A 789 -26.30 1.59 11.25
C ALA A 789 -26.28 0.45 12.28
N THR A 790 -25.26 -0.40 12.19
CA THR A 790 -25.02 -1.50 13.13
C THR A 790 -23.58 -1.49 13.64
N ILE A 791 -23.40 -1.91 14.89
CA ILE A 791 -22.09 -2.08 15.51
C ILE A 791 -22.09 -3.38 16.31
N GLN A 792 -21.13 -4.25 16.02
CA GLN A 792 -20.78 -5.41 16.83
C GLN A 792 -19.49 -5.11 17.60
N HIS A 793 -19.59 -4.56 18.81
CA HIS A 793 -18.41 -4.31 19.62
C HIS A 793 -17.81 -5.64 20.13
N SER A 794 -16.56 -5.92 19.75
CA SER A 794 -15.81 -7.12 20.15
C SER A 794 -14.64 -6.86 21.13
N GLY A 795 -14.15 -5.62 21.24
CA GLY A 795 -13.01 -5.24 22.09
C GLY A 795 -12.18 -4.10 21.50
N SER A 796 -12.18 -3.99 20.16
CA SER A 796 -11.39 -3.02 19.40
C SER A 796 -12.14 -1.70 19.12
N PRO A 797 -11.43 -0.58 18.91
CA PRO A 797 -12.02 0.69 18.48
C PRO A 797 -12.72 0.65 17.13
N THR A 798 -12.36 -0.31 16.28
CA THR A 798 -12.96 -0.51 14.95
C THR A 798 -13.50 -1.94 14.90
N ALA A 799 -14.80 -2.08 14.70
CA ALA A 799 -15.46 -3.38 14.74
C ALA A 799 -15.66 -3.91 13.31
N PRO A 800 -14.93 -4.95 12.86
CA PRO A 800 -15.30 -5.66 11.65
C PRO A 800 -16.76 -6.14 11.77
N GLY A 801 -17.53 -6.01 10.69
CA GLY A 801 -18.97 -6.36 10.67
C GLY A 801 -19.93 -5.23 11.07
N THR A 802 -19.48 -3.98 11.17
CA THR A 802 -20.39 -2.82 11.23
C THR A 802 -21.04 -2.54 9.88
N TYR A 803 -22.25 -2.00 9.87
CA TYR A 803 -22.89 -1.47 8.67
C TYR A 803 -23.28 0.00 8.87
N ASN A 804 -23.17 0.81 7.82
CA ASN A 804 -23.60 2.20 7.79
C ASN A 804 -24.28 2.48 6.44
N SER A 805 -25.50 3.02 6.46
CA SER A 805 -26.27 3.29 5.24
C SER A 805 -25.64 4.34 4.31
N ASP A 806 -24.79 5.22 4.82
CA ASP A 806 -24.05 6.26 4.07
C ASP A 806 -22.71 5.72 3.53
N GLY A 807 -22.41 4.43 3.72
CA GLY A 807 -21.20 3.79 3.19
C GLY A 807 -19.92 4.01 4.02
N ARG A 808 -20.05 4.60 5.22
CA ARG A 808 -18.91 4.92 6.10
C ARG A 808 -18.65 3.85 7.17
N VAL A 809 -17.55 3.94 7.92
CA VAL A 809 -17.21 2.98 8.99
C VAL A 809 -17.62 3.52 10.36
N ASN A 810 -18.37 2.70 11.12
CA ASN A 810 -18.72 3.04 12.50
C ASN A 810 -17.55 2.72 13.45
N ARG A 811 -17.28 3.60 14.42
CA ARG A 811 -16.20 3.42 15.40
C ARG A 811 -16.73 3.33 16.81
N VAL A 812 -15.92 2.78 17.70
CA VAL A 812 -16.15 2.75 19.14
C VAL A 812 -14.95 3.36 19.85
N LEU A 813 -15.18 4.42 20.62
CA LEU A 813 -14.18 5.01 21.51
C LEU A 813 -14.38 4.44 22.91
N HIS A 814 -13.30 4.02 23.57
CA HIS A 814 -13.31 3.59 24.97
C HIS A 814 -12.95 4.78 25.88
N ASP A 815 -13.95 5.35 26.56
CA ASP A 815 -13.76 6.53 27.41
C ASP A 815 -13.37 6.14 28.86
N GLY A 816 -13.42 4.85 29.19
CA GLY A 816 -13.05 4.29 30.49
C GLY A 816 -13.81 2.99 30.79
N THR A 817 -13.52 2.35 31.91
CA THR A 817 -14.13 1.05 32.26
C THR A 817 -15.66 1.07 32.19
N GLY A 818 -16.21 0.22 31.32
CA GLY A 818 -17.63 0.10 31.04
C GLY A 818 -18.25 1.32 30.39
N ARG A 819 -17.48 2.23 29.80
CA ARG A 819 -17.96 3.44 29.12
C ARG A 819 -17.36 3.56 27.72
N TYR A 820 -18.24 3.70 26.75
CA TYR A 820 -17.90 3.75 25.34
C TYR A 820 -18.68 4.87 24.64
N ARG A 821 -18.17 5.32 23.50
CA ARG A 821 -18.90 6.14 22.52
C ARG A 821 -18.88 5.45 21.17
N ALA A 822 -20.04 5.10 20.66
CA ALA A 822 -20.22 4.70 19.27
C ALA A 822 -20.28 5.95 18.39
N VAL A 823 -19.35 6.07 17.44
CA VAL A 823 -19.29 7.18 16.48
C VAL A 823 -19.80 6.66 15.14
N ILE A 824 -20.93 7.18 14.70
CA ILE A 824 -21.60 6.82 13.44
C ILE A 824 -21.46 8.02 12.49
N PRO A 825 -20.52 7.99 11.54
CA PRO A 825 -20.34 9.08 10.59
C PRO A 825 -21.42 9.08 9.49
N GLY A 826 -21.70 10.25 8.93
CA GLY A 826 -22.62 10.45 7.82
C GLY A 826 -23.72 11.46 8.14
N GLY A 827 -23.94 12.38 7.21
CA GLY A 827 -24.87 13.50 7.38
C GLY A 827 -26.30 13.05 7.63
N SER A 828 -26.67 11.86 7.14
CA SER A 828 -28.01 11.31 7.33
C SER A 828 -28.32 10.95 8.79
N PHE A 829 -27.30 10.72 9.62
CA PHE A 829 -27.43 10.37 11.03
C PHE A 829 -27.46 11.57 11.97
N THR A 830 -26.99 12.74 11.52
CA THR A 830 -26.78 13.94 12.37
C THR A 830 -28.06 14.50 12.99
N ARG A 831 -29.24 14.12 12.50
CA ARG A 831 -30.51 14.46 13.16
C ARG A 831 -30.65 13.81 14.54
N GLY A 832 -30.03 12.65 14.75
CA GLY A 832 -30.07 11.94 16.02
C GLY A 832 -31.44 11.41 16.42
N THR A 833 -32.47 11.49 15.57
CA THR A 833 -33.88 11.19 15.91
C THR A 833 -34.24 9.70 15.94
N GLY A 834 -33.31 8.83 15.54
CA GLY A 834 -33.52 7.39 15.43
C GLY A 834 -33.64 6.63 16.75
N HIS A 835 -34.11 5.38 16.63
CA HIS A 835 -34.16 4.42 17.72
C HIS A 835 -32.84 3.66 17.87
N ILE A 836 -32.40 3.48 19.10
CA ILE A 836 -31.21 2.69 19.44
C ILE A 836 -31.65 1.38 20.08
N LYS A 837 -31.34 0.26 19.42
CA LYS A 837 -31.42 -1.07 20.02
C LYS A 837 -30.05 -1.53 20.48
N LEU A 838 -29.87 -1.67 21.80
CA LEU A 838 -28.64 -2.18 22.41
C LEU A 838 -28.88 -3.56 23.03
N THR A 839 -27.89 -4.46 22.96
CA THR A 839 -27.92 -5.79 23.57
C THR A 839 -26.52 -6.21 24.01
N PRO A 840 -26.31 -6.68 25.25
CA PRO A 840 -25.02 -7.24 25.66
C PRO A 840 -24.64 -8.45 24.80
N TYR A 841 -23.35 -8.57 24.48
CA TYR A 841 -22.79 -9.62 23.62
C TYR A 841 -21.74 -10.46 24.34
N GLY A 842 -21.68 -11.75 24.00
CA GLY A 842 -20.73 -12.69 24.58
C GLY A 842 -21.14 -13.19 25.96
N THR A 843 -20.19 -13.71 26.72
CA THR A 843 -20.45 -14.47 27.95
C THR A 843 -20.39 -13.63 29.23
N THR A 844 -19.81 -12.42 29.17
CA THR A 844 -19.71 -11.49 30.30
C THR A 844 -21.09 -11.18 30.87
N ALA A 845 -21.27 -11.38 32.17
CA ALA A 845 -22.52 -11.11 32.87
C ALA A 845 -22.70 -9.59 33.10
N ALA A 846 -23.02 -8.86 32.03
CA ALA A 846 -23.19 -7.41 32.03
C ALA A 846 -24.58 -6.99 31.52
N ARG A 847 -25.02 -5.80 31.95
CA ARG A 847 -26.12 -5.05 31.36
C ARG A 847 -25.53 -3.80 30.73
N CYS A 848 -26.01 -3.42 29.56
CA CYS A 848 -25.58 -2.19 28.92
C CYS A 848 -26.79 -1.28 28.64
N ALA A 849 -26.56 0.02 28.73
CA ALA A 849 -27.52 1.07 28.44
C ALA A 849 -26.94 2.05 27.42
N ALA A 850 -27.80 2.62 26.57
CA ALA A 850 -27.41 3.60 25.56
C ALA A 850 -27.93 4.98 25.95
N ARG A 851 -27.14 6.03 25.76
CA ARG A 851 -27.61 7.41 25.80
C ARG A 851 -28.15 7.80 24.41
N PRO A 852 -29.06 8.78 24.33
CA PRO A 852 -29.42 9.37 23.04
C PRO A 852 -28.17 9.80 22.28
N GLY A 853 -28.23 9.70 20.96
CA GLY A 853 -27.13 10.15 20.12
C GLY A 853 -27.06 11.68 20.11
N GLU A 854 -25.85 12.23 20.18
CA GLU A 854 -25.58 13.65 20.04
C GLU A 854 -24.84 13.90 18.73
N ALA A 855 -25.25 14.93 17.99
CA ALA A 855 -24.58 15.31 16.75
C ALA A 855 -23.26 16.01 17.06
N ALA A 856 -22.18 15.58 16.42
CA ALA A 856 -20.85 16.16 16.51
C ALA A 856 -20.27 16.33 15.09
N GLY A 857 -20.47 17.50 14.49
CA GLY A 857 -20.12 17.74 13.08
C GLY A 857 -20.95 16.84 12.16
N ASP A 858 -20.27 16.05 11.32
CA ASP A 858 -20.87 15.06 10.40
C ASP A 858 -20.99 13.65 11.02
N THR A 859 -21.08 13.57 12.34
CA THR A 859 -21.17 12.29 13.06
C THR A 859 -22.26 12.31 14.12
N LEU A 860 -22.82 11.14 14.39
CA LEU A 860 -23.69 10.86 15.52
C LEU A 860 -22.91 10.07 16.58
N GLU A 861 -22.77 10.63 17.77
CA GLU A 861 -22.11 9.97 18.90
C GLU A 861 -23.14 9.39 19.89
N ILE A 862 -23.13 8.07 20.07
CA ILE A 862 -24.00 7.35 21.02
C ILE A 862 -23.17 6.85 22.20
N GLY A 863 -23.44 7.37 23.39
CA GLY A 863 -22.82 6.88 24.62
C GLY A 863 -23.35 5.50 25.01
N VAL A 864 -22.46 4.57 25.35
CA VAL A 864 -22.81 3.23 25.86
C VAL A 864 -22.16 3.01 27.22
N SER A 865 -22.95 2.59 28.21
CA SER A 865 -22.47 2.26 29.55
C SER A 865 -22.83 0.82 29.91
N CYS A 866 -21.86 0.04 30.36
CA CYS A 866 -22.03 -1.35 30.77
C CYS A 866 -21.70 -1.56 32.26
N TYR A 867 -22.52 -2.37 32.93
CA TYR A 867 -22.45 -2.65 34.37
C TYR A 867 -22.52 -4.15 34.63
N ALA A 868 -21.67 -4.66 35.52
CA ALA A 868 -21.69 -6.05 35.95
C ALA A 868 -22.99 -6.34 36.69
N ILE A 869 -23.69 -7.41 36.30
CA ILE A 869 -25.00 -7.76 36.89
C ILE A 869 -24.90 -7.97 38.40
N ALA A 870 -23.89 -8.74 38.85
CA ALA A 870 -23.75 -9.15 40.25
C ALA A 870 -23.42 -8.00 41.21
N THR A 871 -22.78 -6.93 40.73
CA THR A 871 -22.23 -5.87 41.59
C THR A 871 -22.77 -4.47 41.29
N GLY A 872 -23.42 -4.27 40.15
CA GLY A 872 -23.85 -2.95 39.67
C GLY A 872 -22.69 -2.00 39.34
N ARG A 873 -21.44 -2.46 39.34
CA ARG A 873 -20.27 -1.62 39.02
C ARG A 873 -20.01 -1.57 37.51
N PRO A 874 -19.45 -0.47 36.98
CA PRO A 874 -19.00 -0.41 35.59
C PRO A 874 -18.06 -1.57 35.25
N VAL A 875 -18.27 -2.19 34.09
CA VAL A 875 -17.43 -3.29 33.61
C VAL A 875 -17.31 -3.21 32.09
N ASP A 876 -16.12 -3.50 31.57
CA ASP A 876 -15.94 -3.62 30.13
C ASP A 876 -16.67 -4.88 29.63
N ALA A 877 -17.52 -4.70 28.62
CA ALA A 877 -18.34 -5.76 28.06
C ALA A 877 -18.58 -5.50 26.57
N ARG A 878 -18.72 -6.58 25.82
CA ARG A 878 -19.10 -6.54 24.40
C ARG A 878 -20.59 -6.25 24.27
N TRP A 879 -20.99 -5.64 23.16
CA TRP A 879 -22.39 -5.31 22.91
C TRP A 879 -22.70 -5.20 21.41
N LEU A 880 -23.97 -5.38 21.07
CA LEU A 880 -24.55 -5.23 19.73
C LEU A 880 -25.44 -3.99 19.75
N LEU A 881 -25.27 -3.11 18.77
CA LEU A 881 -26.05 -1.88 18.60
C LEU A 881 -26.64 -1.84 17.18
N SER A 882 -27.93 -1.53 17.09
CA SER A 882 -28.58 -1.07 15.86
C SER A 882 -29.15 0.32 16.07
N TYR A 883 -28.94 1.21 15.11
CA TYR A 883 -29.58 2.51 15.01
C TYR A 883 -30.46 2.54 13.75
N ALA A 884 -31.70 3.03 13.88
CA ALA A 884 -32.61 3.20 12.75
C ALA A 884 -33.39 4.51 12.88
N ASP A 885 -33.37 5.38 11.86
CA ASP A 885 -34.11 6.64 11.82
C ASP A 885 -35.17 6.65 10.71
N GLY A 886 -36.42 6.42 11.10
CA GLY A 886 -37.50 6.11 10.16
C GLY A 886 -37.32 4.74 9.48
N GLY A 887 -38.40 3.99 9.29
CA GLY A 887 -38.34 2.64 8.71
C GLY A 887 -37.80 1.56 9.67
N GLY A 888 -37.90 0.29 9.25
CA GLY A 888 -37.53 -0.90 10.05
C GLY A 888 -38.56 -1.27 11.14
N ALA A 889 -38.81 -0.37 12.09
CA ALA A 889 -39.87 -0.53 13.08
C ALA A 889 -41.20 0.11 12.64
N ALA A 890 -42.32 -0.46 13.10
CA ALA A 890 -43.63 0.12 12.85
C ALA A 890 -43.85 1.39 13.71
N ALA A 891 -43.30 1.40 14.91
CA ALA A 891 -43.22 2.58 15.74
C ALA A 891 -42.08 2.44 16.76
N TYR A 892 -41.54 3.56 17.22
CA TYR A 892 -40.64 3.60 18.37
C TYR A 892 -40.81 4.90 19.14
N THR A 893 -40.38 4.88 20.41
CA THR A 893 -40.38 6.06 21.26
C THR A 893 -39.35 5.93 22.38
N ARG A 894 -38.84 7.08 22.85
CA ARG A 894 -38.08 7.18 24.10
C ARG A 894 -38.96 7.76 25.20
N VAL A 895 -38.83 7.18 26.40
CA VAL A 895 -39.50 7.62 27.63
C VAL A 895 -38.44 8.14 28.60
N THR A 896 -38.63 9.34 29.13
CA THR A 896 -37.63 10.08 29.94
C THR A 896 -37.69 9.78 31.45
N GLY A 897 -38.21 8.63 31.86
CA GLY A 897 -38.31 8.21 33.26
C GLY A 897 -39.58 8.67 33.99
N GLY A 898 -40.27 9.70 33.50
CA GLY A 898 -41.67 10.01 33.85
C GLY A 898 -42.67 9.42 32.85
N PRO A 899 -43.99 9.68 32.99
CA PRO A 899 -44.98 9.38 31.94
C PRO A 899 -44.88 10.40 30.78
N ALA A 900 -43.67 10.67 30.31
CA ALA A 900 -43.37 11.65 29.28
C ALA A 900 -42.65 10.97 28.12
N VAL A 901 -43.12 11.28 26.92
CA VAL A 901 -42.53 10.85 25.65
C VAL A 901 -41.57 11.93 25.17
N ASP A 902 -40.42 11.51 24.65
CA ASP A 902 -39.53 12.35 23.88
C ASP A 902 -40.01 12.38 22.41
N PRO A 903 -40.63 13.47 21.94
CA PRO A 903 -41.19 13.53 20.59
C PRO A 903 -40.11 13.56 19.50
N VAL A 904 -38.87 13.96 19.83
CA VAL A 904 -37.75 14.01 18.88
C VAL A 904 -37.29 12.59 18.54
N HIS A 905 -37.23 11.72 19.55
CA HIS A 905 -36.84 10.32 19.40
C HIS A 905 -38.06 9.38 19.31
N SER A 906 -39.08 9.81 18.57
CA SER A 906 -40.32 9.06 18.38
C SER A 906 -40.76 9.04 16.92
N TYR A 907 -41.19 7.87 16.47
CA TYR A 907 -41.65 7.63 15.10
C TYR A 907 -42.81 6.65 15.12
N SER A 908 -43.73 6.82 14.16
CA SER A 908 -44.77 5.84 13.86
C SER A 908 -45.14 5.91 12.40
N VAL A 909 -45.31 4.75 11.77
CA VAL A 909 -45.85 4.63 10.40
C VAL A 909 -47.25 5.24 10.23
N THR A 910 -47.95 5.52 11.35
CA THR A 910 -49.26 6.18 11.34
C THR A 910 -49.18 7.68 11.61
N GLY A 911 -47.97 8.21 11.88
CA GLY A 911 -47.72 9.59 12.29
C GLY A 911 -48.18 9.91 13.72
N GLU A 912 -48.59 8.91 14.52
CA GLU A 912 -49.07 9.14 15.89
C GLU A 912 -47.91 9.19 16.90
N THR A 913 -48.04 10.07 17.89
CA THR A 913 -47.24 10.05 19.11
C THR A 913 -47.90 9.11 20.12
N PRO A 914 -47.15 8.19 20.77
CA PRO A 914 -47.74 7.28 21.75
C PRO A 914 -48.17 8.00 23.02
N GLY A 915 -49.17 7.43 23.71
CA GLY A 915 -49.44 7.74 25.11
C GLY A 915 -48.58 6.87 26.04
N VAL A 916 -48.10 7.45 27.14
CA VAL A 916 -47.39 6.70 28.20
C VAL A 916 -48.09 6.92 29.53
N GLU A 917 -48.47 5.82 30.17
CA GLU A 917 -49.07 5.82 31.51
C GLU A 917 -48.10 5.16 32.50
N ARG A 918 -47.88 5.82 33.65
CA ARG A 918 -47.13 5.23 34.77
C ARG A 918 -48.10 4.55 35.73
N LEU A 919 -48.16 3.22 35.66
CA LEU A 919 -49.08 2.38 36.43
C LEU A 919 -48.56 2.08 37.87
N GLY A 920 -47.29 2.38 38.13
CA GLY A 920 -46.61 2.16 39.41
C GLY A 920 -45.11 2.47 39.29
N ILE A 921 -44.36 2.36 40.39
CA ILE A 921 -42.89 2.57 40.37
C ILE A 921 -42.27 1.57 39.39
N GLY A 922 -41.53 2.10 38.39
CA GLY A 922 -40.93 1.33 37.31
C GLY A 922 -41.94 0.55 36.46
N TRP A 923 -43.24 0.91 36.49
CA TRP A 923 -44.28 0.31 35.64
C TRP A 923 -44.79 1.34 34.65
N TYR A 924 -44.60 1.08 33.37
CA TYR A 924 -45.12 1.92 32.32
C TYR A 924 -45.99 1.10 31.37
N ARG A 925 -46.99 1.76 30.78
CA ARG A 925 -47.73 1.26 29.63
C ARG A 925 -47.60 2.26 28.50
N VAL A 926 -47.01 1.83 27.39
CA VAL A 926 -46.86 2.61 26.17
C VAL A 926 -47.94 2.18 25.19
N THR A 927 -48.73 3.12 24.66
CA THR A 927 -49.87 2.83 23.79
C THR A 927 -49.81 3.63 22.50
N TRP A 928 -49.93 2.92 21.39
CA TRP A 928 -50.23 3.48 20.07
C TRP A 928 -51.63 3.07 19.67
N GLU A 929 -52.47 4.02 19.26
CA GLU A 929 -53.89 3.76 18.96
C GLU A 929 -54.08 3.16 17.56
N ARG A 930 -53.12 3.39 16.64
CA ARG A 930 -53.25 3.00 15.23
C ARG A 930 -52.12 2.13 14.69
N ALA A 931 -51.03 1.95 15.42
CA ALA A 931 -49.87 1.17 14.96
C ALA A 931 -50.00 -0.35 15.14
N GLY A 932 -50.97 -0.85 15.90
CA GLY A 932 -51.13 -2.28 16.20
C GLY A 932 -51.49 -3.13 14.97
N ARG A 933 -50.98 -4.36 14.94
CA ARG A 933 -51.35 -5.45 14.01
C ARG A 933 -51.18 -6.76 14.75
N LEU A 934 -51.94 -7.79 14.36
CA LEU A 934 -51.72 -9.15 14.86
C LEU A 934 -50.28 -9.61 14.57
N PHE A 935 -49.71 -10.31 15.57
CA PHE A 935 -48.42 -10.98 15.51
C PHE A 935 -47.25 -9.99 15.54
N GLY A 936 -47.39 -8.91 16.29
CA GLY A 936 -46.30 -7.94 16.51
C GLY A 936 -45.23 -8.45 17.46
N SER A 937 -44.09 -7.77 17.48
CA SER A 937 -43.03 -7.96 18.48
C SER A 937 -42.57 -6.60 19.02
N ALA A 938 -41.92 -6.61 20.17
CA ALA A 938 -41.37 -5.41 20.78
C ALA A 938 -39.92 -5.62 21.18
N GLN A 939 -39.13 -4.55 21.15
CA GLN A 939 -37.76 -4.53 21.63
C GLN A 939 -37.59 -3.33 22.57
N ILE A 940 -36.77 -3.49 23.61
CA ILE A 940 -36.49 -2.42 24.56
C ILE A 940 -34.99 -2.20 24.73
N THR A 941 -34.61 -0.96 24.98
CA THR A 941 -33.24 -0.55 25.35
C THR A 941 -33.31 0.31 26.59
N SER A 942 -32.55 -0.04 27.62
CA SER A 942 -32.35 0.81 28.79
C SER A 942 -31.55 2.04 28.39
N MET A 943 -31.96 3.24 28.83
CA MET A 943 -31.30 4.49 28.45
C MET A 943 -30.70 5.29 29.60
N ALA A 944 -30.89 4.82 30.84
CA ALA A 944 -30.31 5.45 32.01
C ALA A 944 -28.83 5.06 32.19
N ALA A 945 -28.00 6.04 32.56
CA ALA A 945 -26.56 5.85 32.74
C ALA A 945 -26.16 5.56 34.20
N ASP A 946 -27.08 5.01 34.98
CA ASP A 946 -26.95 4.66 36.40
C ASP A 946 -26.96 3.14 36.63
N GLY A 947 -27.04 2.34 35.56
CA GLY A 947 -27.13 0.88 35.61
C GLY A 947 -28.55 0.34 35.79
N ASN A 948 -29.57 1.20 35.81
CA ASN A 948 -30.95 0.77 35.75
C ASN A 948 -31.21 0.03 34.44
N TYR A 949 -32.13 -0.93 34.49
CA TYR A 949 -32.48 -1.73 33.32
C TYR A 949 -33.98 -1.96 33.23
N CYS A 950 -34.46 -2.09 32.00
CA CYS A 950 -35.86 -2.35 31.72
C CYS A 950 -36.07 -3.62 30.89
N HIS A 951 -37.21 -4.27 31.07
CA HIS A 951 -37.63 -5.43 30.31
C HIS A 951 -39.11 -5.35 29.93
N LEU A 952 -39.54 -6.20 29.00
CA LEU A 952 -40.92 -6.25 28.54
C LEU A 952 -41.80 -7.03 29.53
N GLY A 953 -43.00 -6.49 29.73
CA GLY A 953 -44.14 -7.14 30.38
C GLY A 953 -45.09 -7.76 29.35
N GLY A 954 -46.38 -7.49 29.51
CA GLY A 954 -47.40 -7.86 28.51
C GLY A 954 -47.31 -7.00 27.25
N VAL A 955 -47.35 -7.64 26.09
CA VAL A 955 -47.53 -6.99 24.78
C VAL A 955 -48.94 -7.32 24.32
N PHE A 956 -49.82 -6.34 24.32
CA PHE A 956 -51.24 -6.48 23.96
C PHE A 956 -51.42 -5.96 22.54
N ASP A 957 -50.91 -6.71 21.57
CA ASP A 957 -51.05 -6.39 20.16
C ASP A 957 -52.48 -6.66 19.71
N TYR A 958 -53.13 -5.63 19.15
CA TYR A 958 -54.39 -5.80 18.44
C TYR A 958 -55.57 -6.33 19.29
N GLY A 959 -55.47 -6.29 20.63
CA GLY A 959 -56.56 -6.66 21.55
C GLY A 959 -57.78 -5.73 21.44
N ALA A 960 -57.58 -4.51 20.94
CA ALA A 960 -58.62 -3.58 20.51
C ALA A 960 -58.16 -2.94 19.17
N PRO A 961 -58.38 -3.60 18.02
CA PRO A 961 -57.85 -3.16 16.74
C PRO A 961 -58.18 -1.68 16.43
N PRO A 962 -57.23 -0.85 15.95
CA PRO A 962 -55.82 -1.11 15.63
C PRO A 962 -54.81 -0.72 16.73
N ARG A 963 -55.19 -0.81 18.01
CA ARG A 963 -54.34 -0.44 19.16
C ARG A 963 -53.26 -1.49 19.46
N VAL A 964 -52.10 -1.02 19.93
CA VAL A 964 -51.10 -1.83 20.66
C VAL A 964 -50.74 -1.15 21.98
N SER A 965 -50.71 -1.93 23.06
CA SER A 965 -50.24 -1.50 24.37
C SER A 965 -49.11 -2.40 24.86
N ILE A 966 -48.00 -1.82 25.32
CA ILE A 966 -46.80 -2.52 25.78
C ILE A 966 -46.53 -2.14 27.23
N ASP A 967 -46.53 -3.13 28.11
CA ASP A 967 -46.09 -2.96 29.49
C ASP A 967 -44.56 -3.05 29.56
N VAL A 968 -43.97 -2.11 30.29
CA VAL A 968 -42.53 -2.01 30.52
C VAL A 968 -42.26 -1.98 32.02
N TYR A 969 -41.24 -2.73 32.42
CA TYR A 969 -40.82 -2.88 33.80
C TYR A 969 -39.36 -2.51 33.97
N CYS A 970 -39.07 -1.51 34.80
CA CYS A 970 -37.74 -0.99 35.06
C CYS A 970 -37.28 -1.24 36.50
N HIS A 971 -35.98 -1.44 36.64
CA HIS A 971 -35.34 -1.89 37.87
C HIS A 971 -34.02 -1.16 38.13
N THR A 972 -33.66 -0.97 39.40
CA THR A 972 -32.31 -0.59 39.85
C THR A 972 -31.30 -1.69 39.55
N PRO A 973 -29.98 -1.45 39.61
CA PRO A 973 -28.97 -2.49 39.45
C PRO A 973 -29.20 -3.71 40.35
N GLU A 974 -29.67 -3.50 41.58
CA GLU A 974 -29.99 -4.53 42.59
C GLU A 974 -31.30 -5.29 42.30
N GLY A 975 -32.05 -4.90 41.26
CA GLY A 975 -33.30 -5.55 40.84
C GLY A 975 -34.57 -5.03 41.52
N MET A 976 -34.49 -3.94 42.30
CA MET A 976 -35.67 -3.28 42.87
C MET A 976 -36.40 -2.46 41.81
N ARG A 977 -37.72 -2.27 41.94
CA ARG A 977 -38.50 -1.43 41.02
C ARG A 977 -38.05 0.02 41.09
N ALA A 978 -37.74 0.61 39.93
CA ALA A 978 -37.38 2.01 39.83
C ALA A 978 -37.85 2.61 38.52
N ASP A 979 -38.18 3.89 38.58
CA ASP A 979 -38.43 4.69 37.39
C ASP A 979 -37.10 4.91 36.64
N SER A 980 -37.11 4.74 35.32
CA SER A 980 -35.90 4.80 34.50
C SER A 980 -36.26 5.18 33.07
N GLU A 981 -35.28 5.75 32.37
CA GLU A 981 -35.41 6.02 30.94
C GLU A 981 -35.24 4.74 30.11
N PHE A 982 -36.03 4.63 29.03
CA PHE A 982 -35.93 3.53 28.08
C PHE A 982 -36.41 3.94 26.69
N GLY A 983 -35.87 3.28 25.68
CA GLY A 983 -36.41 3.28 24.32
C GLY A 983 -37.19 2.00 24.08
N VAL A 984 -38.36 2.08 23.45
CA VAL A 984 -39.15 0.92 23.02
C VAL A 984 -39.48 1.02 21.53
N ALA A 985 -39.31 -0.09 20.82
CA ALA A 985 -39.69 -0.23 19.43
C ALA A 985 -40.71 -1.36 19.26
N TYR A 986 -41.72 -1.11 18.44
CA TYR A 986 -42.74 -2.07 18.03
C TYR A 986 -42.51 -2.47 16.56
N LEU A 987 -42.40 -3.78 16.35
CA LEU A 987 -42.17 -4.44 15.07
C LEU A 987 -43.46 -5.16 14.67
N ARG A 988 -43.79 -5.16 13.38
CA ARG A 988 -44.92 -5.92 12.86
C ARG A 988 -44.64 -6.38 11.44
N ARG A 989 -45.25 -7.49 11.04
CA ARG A 989 -45.22 -7.95 9.64
C ARG A 989 -45.64 -6.81 8.67
N PRO A 990 -44.93 -6.63 7.54
CA PRO A 990 -45.27 -5.67 6.49
C PRO A 990 -46.71 -5.83 5.97
N ALA A 991 -47.17 -4.79 5.27
CA ALA A 991 -48.57 -4.58 4.91
C ALA A 991 -49.21 -5.77 4.21
#